data_AF-A0A356XFW3-F1
#
_entry.id   AF-A0A356XFW3-F1
#
_cell.length_a   1.000
_cell.length_b   1.000
_cell.length_c   1.000
_cell.angle_alpha   90.00
_cell.angle_beta   90.00
_cell.angle_gamma   90.00
#
_symmetry.space_group_name_H-M   'P 1'
#
loop_
_entity.id
_entity.type
_entity.pdbx_description
1 polymer ?
#
loop_
_entity_poly.entity_id
_entity_poly.type
_entity_poly.pdbx_seq_one_letter_code
_entity_poly.pdbx_strand_id
1 'polypeptide(L)'
;MTDPVPVTLLLVSVNARHTHAGLAVWCLKASLDRELNQAGLNGRARVKVLEHTIQDPPEMVLREILLRKPCLVAFSCYIWNIGLVLRAGSLVRILSPETQIVLGGPEVSFTPGEILKQHPWVDAVLCGEGETAFAGLVIRMIREQSFSGHLPPLPDLMADPAIRGLVSRGAGGGIAGEAFYLNETSLDDLPTPYTDELLHRLSGRMVYIETTRGCPFCCSYCLSSVTGTLRSRSIRRVRQDLERLAGSRALRIKFTDRTFNWDPDRAEEIWRMIRSMDTDLNFHFEVDAGLLTDRLIRLLAEMPKGRIQLEAGIQTLHPPALKAVCRREDPQQALDRIREIASTGNVHVHVSLIAGLPEDGKETFTDSVEQVFSARPHQVQLGTLKLLPGSPLRAQARGMGIRWDPLPPYEVLKTPALDFSGLLQIKDLERVTEAFWNTPRARHLLAWIANRQNGKPLTGFLTGLAEAFRAQGLLSRPLRGTDWVLGLMDRLEIEYTGEELQDAFELLLLDTLCLDGPGAVPPRLFAANGMPAGLAQRGIRGEKTRQMKVQQRCRDWLASSEAGAAGPFAGERPRGRQVWFQEFRRGKPAFNALQSGTAEAPAAAETDKRFALAVFHLEKRDPVTGRHPVWIMGGDIC
;
A
#
# COMPACT_ATOMS: atom_id res chain seq x y z
N MET A 1 -36.28 -38.42 4.24
CA MET A 1 -35.10 -38.03 3.45
C MET A 1 -34.35 -36.98 4.26
N THR A 2 -33.15 -37.29 4.75
CA THR A 2 -32.30 -36.32 5.44
C THR A 2 -31.84 -35.27 4.44
N ASP A 3 -32.04 -33.99 4.74
CA ASP A 3 -31.50 -32.90 3.93
C ASP A 3 -29.99 -33.11 3.72
N PRO A 4 -29.46 -33.05 2.48
CA PRO A 4 -28.06 -33.35 2.26
C PRO A 4 -27.18 -32.31 2.96
N VAL A 5 -26.12 -32.80 3.60
CA VAL A 5 -25.16 -31.99 4.36
C VAL A 5 -24.60 -30.88 3.44
N PRO A 6 -24.62 -29.60 3.87
CA PRO A 6 -24.13 -28.51 3.05
C PRO A 6 -22.63 -28.65 2.78
N VAL A 7 -22.25 -28.41 1.52
CA VAL A 7 -20.86 -28.45 1.09
C VAL A 7 -20.09 -27.24 1.62
N THR A 8 -18.80 -27.38 1.93
CA THR A 8 -17.99 -26.28 2.47
C THR A 8 -17.07 -25.72 1.39
N LEU A 9 -17.19 -24.41 1.12
CA LEU A 9 -16.42 -23.68 0.11
C LEU A 9 -15.52 -22.66 0.79
N LEU A 10 -14.24 -22.62 0.44
CA LEU A 10 -13.28 -21.66 0.98
C LEU A 10 -12.81 -20.68 -0.09
N LEU A 11 -12.93 -19.40 0.20
CA LEU A 11 -12.33 -18.32 -0.57
C LEU A 11 -11.10 -17.84 0.18
N VAL A 12 -9.92 -18.02 -0.40
CA VAL A 12 -8.65 -17.78 0.27
C VAL A 12 -7.94 -16.59 -0.35
N SER A 13 -7.63 -15.59 0.47
CA SER A 13 -6.80 -14.45 0.11
C SER A 13 -5.58 -14.39 1.02
N VAL A 14 -4.41 -14.22 0.41
CA VAL A 14 -3.12 -14.07 1.10
C VAL A 14 -2.61 -12.66 0.81
N ASN A 15 -2.19 -11.96 1.86
CA ASN A 15 -2.02 -10.51 1.98
C ASN A 15 -3.28 -9.77 2.47
N ALA A 16 -4.07 -10.29 3.43
CA ALA A 16 -5.36 -9.67 3.78
C ALA A 16 -5.82 -9.86 5.24
N ARG A 17 -4.91 -9.95 6.22
CA ARG A 17 -5.28 -10.38 7.60
C ARG A 17 -5.45 -9.25 8.62
N HIS A 18 -4.47 -8.34 8.72
CA HIS A 18 -4.39 -7.36 9.81
C HIS A 18 -4.58 -5.92 9.33
N THR A 19 -3.93 -5.56 8.23
CA THR A 19 -3.87 -4.19 7.71
C THR A 19 -5.06 -3.85 6.81
N HIS A 20 -5.60 -4.83 6.10
CA HIS A 20 -6.75 -4.68 5.22
C HIS A 20 -7.48 -6.01 4.97
N ALA A 21 -8.66 -5.94 4.37
CA ALA A 21 -9.42 -7.10 3.88
C ALA A 21 -9.18 -7.38 2.38
N GLY A 22 -9.40 -8.62 1.95
CA GLY A 22 -9.19 -9.05 0.56
C GLY A 22 -10.41 -8.80 -0.30
N LEU A 23 -10.54 -7.61 -0.92
CA LEU A 23 -11.75 -7.19 -1.63
C LEU A 23 -12.26 -8.23 -2.65
N ALA A 24 -11.37 -8.85 -3.42
CA ALA A 24 -11.75 -9.83 -4.44
C ALA A 24 -12.55 -11.01 -3.88
N VAL A 25 -12.10 -11.62 -2.77
CA VAL A 25 -12.82 -12.77 -2.17
C VAL A 25 -14.14 -12.35 -1.54
N TRP A 26 -14.27 -11.11 -1.07
CA TRP A 26 -15.55 -10.57 -0.58
C TRP A 26 -16.53 -10.24 -1.70
N CYS A 27 -16.06 -9.78 -2.86
CA CYS A 27 -16.88 -9.63 -4.07
C CYS A 27 -17.41 -10.99 -4.56
N LEU A 28 -16.55 -12.01 -4.58
CA LEU A 28 -16.95 -13.39 -4.90
C LEU A 28 -17.98 -13.93 -3.90
N LYS A 29 -17.75 -13.73 -2.59
CA LYS A 29 -18.69 -14.16 -1.55
C LYS A 29 -20.06 -13.51 -1.72
N ALA A 30 -20.10 -12.18 -1.85
CA ALA A 30 -21.35 -11.45 -1.98
C ALA A 30 -22.15 -11.88 -3.21
N SER A 31 -21.46 -12.12 -4.32
CA SER A 31 -22.07 -12.61 -5.57
C SER A 31 -22.60 -14.02 -5.38
N LEU A 32 -21.78 -14.94 -4.87
CA LEU A 32 -22.20 -16.31 -4.62
C LEU A 32 -23.38 -16.42 -3.65
N ASP A 33 -23.35 -15.68 -2.53
CA ASP A 33 -24.43 -15.69 -1.54
C ASP A 33 -25.76 -15.22 -2.16
N ARG A 34 -25.73 -14.20 -3.02
CA ARG A 34 -26.92 -13.71 -3.73
C ARG A 34 -27.45 -14.76 -4.70
N GLU A 35 -26.59 -15.31 -5.56
CA GLU A 35 -27.01 -16.27 -6.58
C GLU A 35 -27.50 -17.59 -5.94
N LEU A 36 -26.88 -18.04 -4.84
CA LEU A 36 -27.37 -19.20 -4.07
C LEU A 36 -28.76 -18.95 -3.48
N ASN A 37 -29.02 -17.75 -2.96
CA ASN A 37 -30.34 -17.38 -2.46
C ASN A 37 -31.38 -17.39 -3.59
N GLN A 38 -31.09 -16.71 -4.70
CA GLN A 38 -31.98 -16.67 -5.87
C GLN A 38 -32.26 -18.06 -6.45
N ALA A 39 -31.29 -18.96 -6.41
CA ALA A 39 -31.44 -20.35 -6.87
C ALA A 39 -32.12 -21.29 -5.84
N GLY A 40 -32.45 -20.83 -4.62
CA GLY A 40 -32.99 -21.67 -3.55
C GLY A 40 -31.98 -22.68 -2.98
N LEU A 41 -30.68 -22.37 -3.05
CA LEU A 41 -29.56 -23.24 -2.67
C LEU A 41 -28.75 -22.74 -1.47
N ASN A 42 -29.18 -21.68 -0.78
CA ASN A 42 -28.52 -21.11 0.40
C ASN A 42 -28.27 -22.12 1.53
N GLY A 43 -29.14 -23.12 1.70
CA GLY A 43 -28.95 -24.20 2.68
C GLY A 43 -27.99 -25.31 2.23
N ARG A 44 -27.48 -25.25 0.99
CA ARG A 44 -26.71 -26.33 0.33
C ARG A 44 -25.21 -26.08 0.36
N ALA A 45 -24.77 -24.85 0.63
CA ALA A 45 -23.35 -24.49 0.69
C ALA A 45 -23.03 -23.58 1.90
N ARG A 46 -21.86 -23.78 2.50
CA ARG A 46 -21.26 -22.94 3.53
C ARG A 46 -20.03 -22.27 2.96
N VAL A 47 -20.15 -20.98 2.62
CA VAL A 47 -19.07 -20.17 2.07
C VAL A 47 -18.29 -19.50 3.21
N LYS A 48 -16.97 -19.67 3.26
CA LYS A 48 -16.10 -19.01 4.25
C LYS A 48 -14.94 -18.29 3.57
N VAL A 49 -14.60 -17.11 4.08
CA VAL A 49 -13.43 -16.34 3.65
C VAL A 49 -12.28 -16.56 4.63
N LEU A 50 -11.14 -17.01 4.12
CA LEU A 50 -9.88 -17.13 4.86
C LEU A 50 -8.89 -16.08 4.38
N GLU A 51 -8.34 -15.34 5.34
CA GLU A 51 -7.44 -14.24 5.09
C GLU A 51 -6.12 -14.45 5.84
N HIS A 52 -5.02 -14.47 5.09
CA HIS A 52 -3.67 -14.73 5.57
C HIS A 52 -2.71 -13.59 5.24
N THR A 53 -1.52 -13.58 5.84
CA THR A 53 -0.43 -12.67 5.46
C THR A 53 0.57 -13.37 4.54
N ILE A 54 1.34 -12.61 3.76
CA ILE A 54 2.44 -13.18 2.97
C ILE A 54 3.60 -13.67 3.84
N GLN A 55 3.63 -13.26 5.11
CA GLN A 55 4.59 -13.73 6.11
C GLN A 55 4.14 -15.03 6.79
N ASP A 56 2.88 -15.47 6.60
CA ASP A 56 2.40 -16.73 7.15
C ASP A 56 3.13 -17.90 6.45
N PRO A 57 3.57 -18.93 7.18
CA PRO A 57 4.14 -20.12 6.55
C PRO A 57 3.05 -20.89 5.78
N PRO A 58 3.36 -21.53 4.64
CA PRO A 58 2.40 -22.31 3.86
C PRO A 58 1.64 -23.36 4.67
N GLU A 59 2.28 -23.94 5.70
CA GLU A 59 1.71 -24.94 6.60
C GLU A 59 0.58 -24.36 7.47
N MET A 60 0.64 -23.07 7.81
CA MET A 60 -0.46 -22.40 8.53
C MET A 60 -1.68 -22.27 7.62
N VAL A 61 -1.49 -21.89 6.35
CA VAL A 61 -2.58 -21.78 5.37
C VAL A 61 -3.19 -23.16 5.12
N LEU A 62 -2.36 -24.17 4.91
CA LEU A 62 -2.77 -25.58 4.77
C LEU A 62 -3.61 -26.05 5.96
N ARG A 63 -3.13 -25.83 7.19
CA ARG A 63 -3.83 -26.22 8.42
C ARG A 63 -5.23 -25.62 8.47
N GLU A 64 -5.35 -24.31 8.21
CA GLU A 64 -6.64 -23.64 8.26
C GLU A 64 -7.59 -24.16 7.16
N ILE A 65 -7.07 -24.50 5.99
CA ILE A 65 -7.87 -25.12 4.92
C ILE A 65 -8.37 -26.51 5.37
N LEU A 66 -7.47 -27.42 5.75
CA LEU A 66 -7.82 -28.82 6.03
C LEU A 66 -8.75 -28.98 7.25
N LEU A 67 -8.59 -28.15 8.30
CA LEU A 67 -9.47 -28.18 9.47
C LEU A 67 -10.93 -27.90 9.14
N ARG A 68 -11.19 -27.22 8.01
CA ARG A 68 -12.55 -26.87 7.57
C ARG A 68 -13.14 -27.91 6.62
N LYS A 69 -12.36 -28.92 6.19
CA LYS A 69 -12.78 -30.01 5.30
C LYS A 69 -13.56 -29.50 4.07
N PRO A 70 -12.96 -28.61 3.27
CA PRO A 70 -13.64 -28.05 2.10
C PRO A 70 -13.86 -29.11 1.03
N CYS A 71 -14.87 -28.91 0.19
CA CYS A 71 -14.97 -29.59 -1.08
C CYS A 71 -14.34 -28.76 -2.22
N LEU A 72 -14.21 -27.44 -2.03
CA LEU A 72 -13.59 -26.53 -2.98
C LEU A 72 -12.85 -25.41 -2.24
N VAL A 73 -11.66 -25.10 -2.75
CA VAL A 73 -10.83 -23.97 -2.34
C VAL A 73 -10.55 -23.11 -3.56
N ALA A 74 -10.94 -21.84 -3.50
CA ALA A 74 -10.63 -20.84 -4.51
C ALA A 74 -9.57 -19.87 -3.96
N PHE A 75 -8.42 -19.77 -4.63
CA PHE A 75 -7.36 -18.85 -4.26
C PHE A 75 -7.39 -17.59 -5.13
N SER A 76 -7.26 -16.43 -4.48
CA SER A 76 -7.01 -15.16 -5.14
C SER A 76 -5.49 -14.93 -5.29
N CYS A 77 -5.02 -14.98 -6.53
CA CYS A 77 -3.62 -15.00 -6.93
C CYS A 77 -3.15 -13.64 -7.44
N TYR A 78 -2.11 -13.12 -6.79
CA TYR A 78 -1.42 -11.88 -7.13
C TYR A 78 0.10 -12.11 -7.15
N ILE A 79 0.82 -11.21 -7.79
CA ILE A 79 2.28 -11.22 -7.89
C ILE A 79 3.00 -11.46 -6.55
N TRP A 80 2.52 -10.87 -5.45
CA TRP A 80 3.14 -10.98 -4.13
C TRP A 80 2.77 -12.25 -3.35
N ASN A 81 1.77 -13.03 -3.77
CA ASN A 81 1.30 -14.19 -3.01
C ASN A 81 1.39 -15.53 -3.74
N ILE A 82 1.69 -15.52 -5.05
CA ILE A 82 1.60 -16.72 -5.89
C ILE A 82 2.54 -17.83 -5.43
N GLY A 83 3.77 -17.52 -4.99
CA GLY A 83 4.70 -18.53 -4.48
C GLY A 83 4.14 -19.30 -3.28
N LEU A 84 3.53 -18.58 -2.33
CA LEU A 84 2.90 -19.17 -1.14
C LEU A 84 1.63 -19.94 -1.51
N VAL A 85 0.79 -19.38 -2.39
CA VAL A 85 -0.45 -20.03 -2.86
C VAL A 85 -0.13 -21.35 -3.57
N LEU A 86 0.84 -21.36 -4.49
CA LEU A 86 1.24 -22.56 -5.22
C LEU A 86 1.80 -23.62 -4.27
N ARG A 87 2.56 -23.21 -3.25
CA ARG A 87 3.07 -24.13 -2.24
C ARG A 87 1.94 -24.72 -1.39
N ALA A 88 1.08 -23.88 -0.83
CA ALA A 88 -0.03 -24.31 0.02
C ALA A 88 -1.03 -25.19 -0.75
N GLY A 89 -1.41 -24.80 -1.97
CA GLY A 89 -2.32 -25.55 -2.82
C GLY A 89 -1.79 -26.95 -3.18
N SER A 90 -0.49 -27.08 -3.44
CA SER A 90 0.12 -28.40 -3.70
C SER A 90 0.03 -29.33 -2.48
N LEU A 91 0.18 -28.79 -1.26
CA LEU A 91 0.04 -29.56 -0.02
C LEU A 91 -1.41 -29.94 0.27
N VAL A 92 -2.38 -29.07 -0.07
CA VAL A 92 -3.81 -29.40 0.01
C VAL A 92 -4.11 -30.59 -0.87
N ARG A 93 -3.64 -30.61 -2.12
CA ARG A 93 -3.85 -31.76 -3.03
C ARG A 93 -3.28 -33.06 -2.47
N ILE A 94 -2.10 -33.02 -1.84
CA ILE A 94 -1.46 -34.23 -1.27
C ILE A 94 -2.31 -34.82 -0.13
N LEU A 95 -2.87 -33.97 0.73
CA LEU A 95 -3.58 -34.41 1.95
C LEU A 95 -5.10 -34.53 1.79
N SER A 96 -5.67 -33.90 0.77
CA SER A 96 -7.09 -33.92 0.43
C SER A 96 -7.25 -33.97 -1.10
N PRO A 97 -6.96 -35.14 -1.71
CA PRO A 97 -6.97 -35.31 -3.16
C PRO A 97 -8.35 -35.11 -3.81
N GLU A 98 -9.43 -35.13 -3.03
CA GLU A 98 -10.80 -34.88 -3.47
C GLU A 98 -11.17 -33.39 -3.53
N THR A 99 -10.46 -32.52 -2.81
CA THR A 99 -10.75 -31.08 -2.78
C THR A 99 -10.53 -30.47 -4.16
N GLN A 100 -11.52 -29.74 -4.66
CA GLN A 100 -11.37 -28.93 -5.87
C GLN A 100 -10.52 -27.69 -5.59
N ILE A 101 -9.57 -27.39 -6.46
CA ILE A 101 -8.66 -26.26 -6.34
C ILE A 101 -8.78 -25.37 -7.56
N VAL A 102 -9.34 -24.19 -7.35
CA VAL A 102 -9.52 -23.15 -8.37
C VAL A 102 -8.58 -21.98 -8.06
N LEU A 103 -7.83 -21.54 -9.06
CA LEU A 103 -7.04 -20.31 -8.97
C LEU A 103 -7.75 -19.19 -9.74
N GLY A 104 -7.65 -17.96 -9.28
CA GLY A 104 -8.16 -16.80 -10.02
C GLY A 104 -7.40 -15.54 -9.63
N GLY A 105 -7.50 -14.49 -10.44
CA GLY A 105 -6.77 -13.24 -10.22
C GLY A 105 -5.71 -12.96 -11.29
N PRO A 106 -5.14 -11.75 -11.29
CA PRO A 106 -4.36 -11.23 -12.42
C PRO A 106 -3.12 -12.09 -12.74
N GLU A 107 -2.51 -12.71 -11.72
CA GLU A 107 -1.27 -13.47 -11.88
C GLU A 107 -1.43 -14.74 -12.72
N VAL A 108 -2.60 -15.37 -12.66
CA VAL A 108 -2.87 -16.64 -13.35
C VAL A 108 -3.77 -16.47 -14.58
N SER A 109 -4.42 -15.29 -14.72
CA SER A 109 -5.44 -15.06 -15.73
C SER A 109 -4.90 -15.03 -17.16
N PHE A 110 -3.69 -14.53 -17.37
CA PHE A 110 -3.14 -14.29 -18.73
C PHE A 110 -2.35 -15.47 -19.32
N THR A 111 -1.94 -16.42 -18.48
CA THR A 111 -1.23 -17.64 -18.90
C THR A 111 -1.84 -18.91 -18.30
N PRO A 112 -3.18 -19.08 -18.31
CA PRO A 112 -3.86 -20.15 -17.57
C PRO A 112 -3.44 -21.54 -18.02
N GLY A 113 -3.20 -21.72 -19.33
CA GLY A 113 -2.72 -22.98 -19.89
C GLY A 113 -1.30 -23.34 -19.44
N GLU A 114 -0.43 -22.34 -19.21
CA GLU A 114 0.91 -22.59 -18.66
C GLU A 114 0.83 -22.97 -17.18
N ILE A 115 0.02 -22.26 -16.40
CA ILE A 115 -0.24 -22.56 -14.98
C ILE A 115 -0.75 -23.99 -14.83
N LEU A 116 -1.76 -24.39 -15.61
CA LEU A 116 -2.31 -25.76 -15.56
C LEU A 116 -1.30 -26.82 -16.03
N LYS A 117 -0.37 -26.49 -16.93
CA LYS A 117 0.70 -27.43 -17.33
C LYS A 117 1.76 -27.59 -16.24
N GLN A 118 2.19 -26.48 -15.63
CA GLN A 118 3.24 -26.45 -14.61
C GLN A 118 2.76 -26.97 -13.25
N HIS A 119 1.46 -26.86 -12.97
CA HIS A 119 0.86 -27.27 -11.70
C HIS A 119 -0.30 -28.26 -11.93
N PRO A 120 0.00 -29.57 -12.13
CA PRO A 120 -1.02 -30.59 -12.38
C PRO A 120 -2.10 -30.72 -11.30
N TRP A 121 -1.80 -30.28 -10.08
CA TRP A 121 -2.71 -30.30 -8.93
C TRP A 121 -3.82 -29.24 -8.97
N VAL A 122 -3.72 -28.26 -9.87
CA VAL A 122 -4.76 -27.24 -10.09
C VAL A 122 -5.82 -27.80 -11.03
N ASP A 123 -7.09 -27.70 -10.62
CA ASP A 123 -8.23 -28.20 -11.42
C ASP A 123 -8.68 -27.16 -12.45
N ALA A 124 -8.72 -25.88 -12.06
CA ALA A 124 -9.11 -24.80 -12.95
C ALA A 124 -8.47 -23.46 -12.60
N VAL A 125 -8.41 -22.60 -13.62
CA VAL A 125 -8.11 -21.18 -13.52
C VAL A 125 -9.33 -20.40 -14.00
N LEU A 126 -9.78 -19.47 -13.16
CA LEU A 126 -10.81 -18.50 -13.52
C LEU A 126 -10.15 -17.19 -13.94
N CYS A 127 -10.18 -16.92 -15.24
CA CYS A 127 -9.58 -15.75 -15.85
C CYS A 127 -10.53 -14.56 -15.80
N GLY A 128 -9.98 -13.38 -15.52
CA GLY A 128 -10.74 -12.13 -15.52
C GLY A 128 -11.62 -11.94 -14.29
N GLU A 129 -12.83 -11.42 -14.51
CA GLU A 129 -13.79 -11.10 -13.46
C GLU A 129 -14.56 -12.35 -13.02
N GLY A 130 -14.43 -12.72 -11.75
CA GLY A 130 -14.90 -14.01 -11.26
C GLY A 130 -16.29 -14.03 -10.65
N GLU A 131 -16.94 -12.89 -10.40
CA GLU A 131 -18.19 -12.83 -9.62
C GLU A 131 -19.31 -13.73 -10.16
N THR A 132 -19.68 -13.54 -11.43
CA THR A 132 -20.74 -14.33 -12.08
C THR A 132 -20.27 -15.75 -12.36
N ALA A 133 -19.06 -15.89 -12.90
CA ALA A 133 -18.54 -17.18 -13.37
C ALA A 133 -18.28 -18.17 -12.23
N PHE A 134 -17.78 -17.69 -11.10
CA PHE A 134 -17.59 -18.52 -9.91
C PHE A 134 -18.92 -18.95 -9.31
N ALA A 135 -19.91 -18.05 -9.25
CA ALA A 135 -21.24 -18.38 -8.76
C ALA A 135 -21.93 -19.43 -9.65
N GLY A 136 -21.87 -19.26 -10.97
CA GLY A 136 -22.36 -20.23 -11.96
C GLY A 136 -21.71 -21.60 -11.79
N LEU A 137 -20.37 -21.63 -11.66
CA LEU A 137 -19.61 -22.86 -11.44
C LEU A 137 -20.08 -23.61 -10.18
N VAL A 138 -20.17 -22.91 -9.05
CA VAL A 138 -20.60 -23.51 -7.78
C VAL A 138 -22.04 -24.01 -7.84
N ILE A 139 -22.96 -23.23 -8.39
CA ILE A 139 -24.39 -23.62 -8.52
C ILE A 139 -24.51 -24.88 -9.37
N ARG A 140 -23.77 -24.95 -10.48
CA ARG A 140 -23.73 -26.13 -11.34
C ARG A 140 -23.25 -27.36 -10.58
N MET A 141 -22.12 -27.24 -9.88
CA MET A 141 -21.56 -28.33 -9.07
C MET A 141 -22.53 -28.81 -7.97
N ILE A 142 -23.29 -27.91 -7.34
CA ILE A 142 -24.33 -28.28 -6.35
C ILE A 142 -25.46 -29.08 -7.00
N ARG A 143 -25.95 -28.65 -8.17
CA ARG A 143 -27.06 -29.32 -8.87
C ARG A 143 -26.67 -30.72 -9.34
N GLU A 144 -25.45 -30.87 -9.83
CA GLU A 144 -24.93 -32.14 -10.35
C GLU A 144 -24.30 -33.04 -9.27
N GLN A 145 -24.14 -32.53 -8.04
CA GLN A 145 -23.41 -33.21 -6.96
C GLN A 145 -21.93 -33.50 -7.31
N SER A 146 -21.33 -32.64 -8.15
CA SER A 146 -19.99 -32.79 -8.74
C SER A 146 -18.87 -32.22 -7.84
N PHE A 147 -18.85 -32.61 -6.56
CA PHE A 147 -17.82 -32.18 -5.60
C PHE A 147 -16.77 -33.26 -5.28
N SER A 148 -16.86 -34.42 -5.92
CA SER A 148 -15.92 -35.53 -5.78
C SER A 148 -15.27 -35.86 -7.13
N GLY A 149 -13.94 -35.88 -7.19
CA GLY A 149 -13.19 -36.12 -8.44
C GLY A 149 -12.90 -34.82 -9.22
N HIS A 150 -12.31 -34.90 -10.41
CA HIS A 150 -12.00 -33.71 -11.21
C HIS A 150 -13.30 -32.98 -11.64
N LEU A 151 -13.21 -31.66 -11.90
CA LEU A 151 -14.30 -30.87 -12.48
C LEU A 151 -14.94 -31.58 -13.68
N PRO A 152 -16.27 -31.47 -13.87
CA PRO A 152 -16.95 -32.12 -14.99
C PRO A 152 -16.33 -31.70 -16.34
N PRO A 153 -16.33 -32.58 -17.35
CA PRO A 153 -15.68 -32.32 -18.63
C PRO A 153 -16.11 -30.99 -19.28
N LEU A 154 -15.13 -30.28 -19.82
CA LEU A 154 -15.24 -28.97 -20.45
C LEU A 154 -16.34 -28.75 -21.50
N PRO A 155 -16.74 -29.73 -22.34
CA PRO A 155 -17.83 -29.52 -23.30
C PRO A 155 -19.15 -29.09 -22.66
N ASP A 156 -19.42 -29.53 -21.41
CA ASP A 156 -20.67 -29.22 -20.71
C ASP A 156 -20.63 -27.87 -19.97
N LEU A 157 -19.44 -27.39 -19.58
CA LEU A 157 -19.25 -26.11 -18.87
C LEU A 157 -19.12 -24.91 -19.82
N MET A 158 -18.53 -25.11 -21.01
CA MET A 158 -18.35 -24.05 -22.02
C MET A 158 -19.67 -23.59 -22.67
N ALA A 159 -20.71 -24.43 -22.60
CA ALA A 159 -22.04 -24.10 -23.11
C ALA A 159 -22.84 -23.20 -22.15
N ASP A 160 -22.43 -23.08 -20.88
CA ASP A 160 -23.11 -22.24 -19.91
C ASP A 160 -22.62 -20.79 -20.01
N PRO A 161 -23.45 -19.85 -20.51
CA PRO A 161 -23.07 -18.45 -20.60
C PRO A 161 -22.78 -17.82 -19.23
N ALA A 162 -23.20 -18.46 -18.14
CA ALA A 162 -22.89 -18.01 -16.79
C ALA A 162 -21.43 -18.30 -16.38
N ILE A 163 -20.70 -19.21 -17.04
CA ILE A 163 -19.36 -19.69 -16.62
C ILE A 163 -18.29 -19.30 -17.68
N ARG A 164 -18.17 -18.00 -17.95
CA ARG A 164 -17.13 -17.46 -18.85
C ARG A 164 -15.77 -17.36 -18.16
N GLY A 165 -14.68 -17.55 -18.92
CA GLY A 165 -13.30 -17.38 -18.43
C GLY A 165 -12.73 -18.56 -17.66
N LEU A 166 -13.44 -19.69 -17.59
CA LEU A 166 -12.96 -20.89 -16.95
C LEU A 166 -12.06 -21.68 -17.91
N VAL A 167 -10.80 -21.87 -17.52
CA VAL A 167 -9.87 -22.80 -18.18
C VAL A 167 -9.61 -23.94 -17.19
N SER A 168 -9.86 -25.18 -17.58
CA SER A 168 -9.78 -26.31 -16.65
C SER A 168 -9.14 -27.55 -17.27
N ARG A 169 -8.83 -28.51 -16.40
CA ARG A 169 -8.36 -29.84 -16.80
C ARG A 169 -9.54 -30.77 -17.04
N GLY A 170 -9.63 -31.34 -18.24
CA GLY A 170 -10.62 -32.37 -18.55
C GLY A 170 -10.24 -33.76 -18.03
N ALA A 171 -11.19 -34.70 -18.06
CA ALA A 171 -11.02 -36.06 -17.55
C ALA A 171 -9.86 -36.86 -18.19
N GLY A 172 -9.47 -36.53 -19.43
CA GLY A 172 -8.32 -37.11 -20.13
C GLY A 172 -6.98 -36.40 -19.89
N GLY A 173 -6.91 -35.46 -18.94
CA GLY A 173 -5.70 -34.69 -18.62
C GLY A 173 -5.42 -33.50 -19.55
N GLY A 174 -6.16 -33.37 -20.65
CA GLY A 174 -6.11 -32.21 -21.56
C GLY A 174 -6.61 -30.93 -20.89
N ILE A 175 -6.11 -29.79 -21.36
CA ILE A 175 -6.56 -28.46 -20.92
C ILE A 175 -7.53 -27.93 -21.98
N ALA A 176 -8.67 -27.42 -21.54
CA ALA A 176 -9.62 -26.73 -22.42
C ALA A 176 -10.29 -25.55 -21.69
N GLY A 177 -11.16 -24.85 -22.42
CA GLY A 177 -11.75 -23.58 -21.99
C GLY A 177 -11.01 -22.40 -22.60
N GLU A 178 -11.59 -21.22 -22.45
CA GLU A 178 -11.07 -19.99 -23.02
C GLU A 178 -10.92 -18.94 -21.92
N ALA A 179 -9.78 -18.24 -21.94
CA ALA A 179 -9.57 -17.10 -21.05
C ALA A 179 -10.48 -15.95 -21.48
N PHE A 180 -11.14 -15.32 -20.52
CA PHE A 180 -12.07 -14.23 -20.77
C PHE A 180 -11.79 -13.09 -19.80
N TYR A 181 -11.57 -11.87 -20.32
CA TYR A 181 -11.07 -10.76 -19.50
C TYR A 181 -12.05 -9.60 -19.35
N LEU A 182 -13.11 -9.56 -20.16
CA LEU A 182 -14.01 -8.42 -20.29
C LEU A 182 -15.44 -8.83 -19.95
N ASN A 183 -15.91 -8.54 -18.74
CA ASN A 183 -17.31 -8.79 -18.41
C ASN A 183 -18.19 -7.60 -18.85
N GLU A 184 -19.20 -7.88 -19.66
CA GLU A 184 -20.19 -6.89 -20.13
C GLU A 184 -21.24 -6.55 -19.06
N THR A 185 -21.30 -7.32 -17.97
CA THR A 185 -22.23 -7.08 -16.85
C THR A 185 -22.01 -5.69 -16.27
N SER A 186 -23.08 -4.96 -15.98
CA SER A 186 -22.97 -3.66 -15.30
C SER A 186 -22.34 -3.85 -13.91
N LEU A 187 -21.42 -2.96 -13.53
CA LEU A 187 -20.84 -3.00 -12.18
C LEU A 187 -21.86 -2.70 -11.07
N ASP A 188 -22.98 -2.06 -11.43
CA ASP A 188 -24.10 -1.80 -10.53
C ASP A 188 -24.94 -3.05 -10.26
N ASP A 189 -24.94 -4.02 -11.19
CA ASP A 189 -25.64 -5.29 -11.04
C ASP A 189 -24.90 -6.24 -10.10
N LEU A 190 -23.69 -5.91 -9.64
CA LEU A 190 -22.95 -6.70 -8.66
C LEU A 190 -23.43 -6.36 -7.22
N PRO A 191 -23.57 -7.36 -6.33
CA PRO A 191 -23.93 -7.10 -4.95
C PRO A 191 -22.78 -6.40 -4.21
N THR A 192 -23.10 -5.71 -3.12
CA THR A 192 -22.09 -4.99 -2.35
C THR A 192 -21.27 -5.97 -1.52
N PRO A 193 -19.92 -5.89 -1.55
CA PRO A 193 -19.08 -6.73 -0.70
C PRO A 193 -19.12 -6.29 0.77
N TYR A 194 -19.57 -5.06 1.07
CA TYR A 194 -19.68 -4.49 2.42
C TYR A 194 -20.93 -4.98 3.14
N THR A 195 -20.95 -6.29 3.36
CA THR A 195 -21.90 -6.99 4.23
C THR A 195 -21.58 -6.72 5.70
N ASP A 196 -22.54 -6.95 6.60
CA ASP A 196 -22.30 -6.82 8.05
C ASP A 196 -21.12 -7.68 8.51
N GLU A 197 -20.98 -8.88 7.93
CA GLU A 197 -19.84 -9.78 8.17
C GLU A 197 -18.50 -9.12 7.86
N LEU A 198 -18.38 -8.42 6.72
CA LEU A 198 -17.16 -7.69 6.38
C LEU A 198 -16.99 -6.48 7.29
N LEU A 199 -18.03 -5.67 7.51
CA LEU A 199 -17.96 -4.45 8.31
C LEU A 199 -17.43 -4.72 9.73
N HIS A 200 -17.85 -5.82 10.36
CA HIS A 200 -17.36 -6.23 11.68
C HIS A 200 -15.86 -6.55 11.71
N ARG A 201 -15.22 -6.78 10.56
CA ARG A 201 -13.78 -7.08 10.43
C ARG A 201 -12.92 -5.85 10.11
N LEU A 202 -13.51 -4.68 9.86
CA LEU A 202 -12.79 -3.50 9.36
C LEU A 202 -12.23 -2.58 10.46
N SER A 203 -12.61 -2.76 11.72
CA SER A 203 -12.18 -1.89 12.82
C SER A 203 -10.65 -1.80 12.90
N GLY A 204 -10.11 -0.58 12.77
CA GLY A 204 -8.67 -0.33 12.81
C GLY A 204 -7.90 -0.72 11.54
N ARG A 205 -8.60 -1.03 10.43
CA ARG A 205 -8.00 -1.49 9.17
C ARG A 205 -8.21 -0.50 8.03
N MET A 206 -7.46 -0.69 6.95
CA MET A 206 -7.76 -0.13 5.64
C MET A 206 -8.81 -0.99 4.93
N VAL A 207 -9.75 -0.36 4.22
CA VAL A 207 -10.71 -1.05 3.35
C VAL A 207 -10.53 -0.55 1.93
N TYR A 208 -10.66 -1.46 0.97
CA TYR A 208 -10.65 -1.11 -0.45
C TYR A 208 -12.05 -0.81 -0.94
N ILE A 209 -12.18 0.20 -1.78
CA ILE A 209 -13.36 0.45 -2.59
C ILE A 209 -12.98 0.51 -4.07
N GLU A 210 -13.80 -0.13 -4.89
CA GLU A 210 -13.69 -0.05 -6.33
C GLU A 210 -14.87 0.79 -6.83
N THR A 211 -14.64 1.77 -7.69
CA THR A 211 -15.73 2.49 -8.37
C THR A 211 -15.64 2.37 -9.88
N THR A 212 -14.49 1.94 -10.38
CA THR A 212 -14.24 1.65 -11.79
C THR A 212 -13.45 0.36 -11.97
N ARG A 213 -13.65 -0.31 -13.12
CA ARG A 213 -12.82 -1.43 -13.59
C ARG A 213 -12.23 -1.11 -14.95
N GLY A 214 -10.94 -1.40 -15.08
CA GLY A 214 -10.15 -1.10 -16.28
C GLY A 214 -9.51 0.28 -16.25
N CYS A 215 -8.96 0.69 -17.38
CA CYS A 215 -8.27 1.97 -17.55
C CYS A 215 -8.35 2.37 -19.04
N PRO A 216 -8.67 3.64 -19.38
CA PRO A 216 -8.75 4.08 -20.78
C PRO A 216 -7.35 4.32 -21.39
N PHE A 217 -6.29 4.29 -20.59
CA PHE A 217 -4.91 4.50 -21.02
C PHE A 217 -4.24 3.21 -21.50
N CYS A 218 -3.18 3.36 -22.29
CA CYS A 218 -2.53 2.28 -23.02
C CYS A 218 -1.10 1.93 -22.54
N CYS A 219 -0.71 2.28 -21.31
CA CYS A 219 0.64 2.04 -20.80
C CYS A 219 1.03 0.55 -20.93
N SER A 220 2.12 0.25 -21.62
CA SER A 220 2.46 -1.12 -22.04
C SER A 220 2.94 -2.02 -20.90
N TYR A 221 3.40 -1.46 -19.79
CA TYR A 221 3.80 -2.22 -18.59
C TYR A 221 2.62 -2.58 -17.68
N CYS A 222 1.44 -2.00 -17.88
CA CYS A 222 0.30 -2.12 -16.98
C CYS A 222 -0.68 -3.21 -17.45
N LEU A 223 -1.22 -4.03 -16.53
CA LEU A 223 -2.26 -5.01 -16.87
C LEU A 223 -3.64 -4.36 -17.11
N SER A 224 -3.89 -3.20 -16.52
CA SER A 224 -5.17 -2.49 -16.65
C SER A 224 -5.39 -1.90 -18.04
N SER A 225 -4.35 -1.82 -18.88
CA SER A 225 -4.44 -1.34 -20.26
C SER A 225 -4.79 -2.45 -21.25
N VAL A 226 -4.69 -3.73 -20.85
CA VAL A 226 -4.85 -4.88 -21.77
C VAL A 226 -6.26 -4.95 -22.36
N THR A 227 -7.28 -4.61 -21.57
CA THR A 227 -8.68 -4.64 -22.04
C THR A 227 -9.10 -3.35 -22.73
N GLY A 228 -8.36 -2.25 -22.54
CA GLY A 228 -8.62 -0.93 -23.11
C GLY A 228 -10.00 -0.31 -22.80
N THR A 229 -10.77 -0.93 -21.89
CA THR A 229 -12.16 -0.57 -21.61
C THR A 229 -12.29 -0.16 -20.16
N LEU A 230 -12.97 0.95 -19.90
CA LEU A 230 -13.30 1.41 -18.56
C LEU A 230 -14.80 1.28 -18.32
N ARG A 231 -15.17 0.66 -17.20
CA ARG A 231 -16.56 0.61 -16.70
C ARG A 231 -16.63 1.25 -15.33
N SER A 232 -17.72 1.96 -15.04
CA SER A 232 -17.91 2.65 -13.77
C SER A 232 -19.18 2.20 -13.07
N ARG A 233 -19.17 2.22 -11.74
CA ARG A 233 -20.37 2.15 -10.91
C ARG A 233 -21.09 3.50 -10.95
N SER A 234 -22.42 3.52 -10.86
CA SER A 234 -23.15 4.79 -10.74
C SER A 234 -22.73 5.53 -9.47
N ILE A 235 -22.82 6.86 -9.50
CA ILE A 235 -22.59 7.70 -8.31
C ILE A 235 -23.51 7.27 -7.17
N ARG A 236 -24.76 6.91 -7.47
CA ARG A 236 -25.70 6.37 -6.48
C ARG A 236 -25.11 5.16 -5.76
N ARG A 237 -24.51 4.22 -6.49
CA ARG A 237 -23.90 3.04 -5.89
C ARG A 237 -22.67 3.38 -5.07
N VAL A 238 -21.80 4.27 -5.58
CA VAL A 238 -20.63 4.74 -4.83
C VAL A 238 -21.03 5.39 -3.51
N ARG A 239 -22.07 6.25 -3.52
CA ARG A 239 -22.62 6.87 -2.32
C ARG A 239 -23.07 5.83 -1.29
N GLN A 240 -23.84 4.83 -1.71
CA GLN A 240 -24.33 3.76 -0.82
C GLN A 240 -23.19 2.98 -0.17
N ASP A 241 -22.14 2.67 -0.93
CA ASP A 241 -20.98 1.95 -0.41
C ASP A 241 -20.16 2.84 0.55
N LEU A 242 -19.99 4.14 0.25
CA LEU A 242 -19.35 5.10 1.16
C LEU A 242 -20.12 5.29 2.47
N GLU A 243 -21.45 5.40 2.41
CA GLU A 243 -22.32 5.52 3.59
C GLU A 243 -22.21 4.29 4.50
N ARG A 244 -22.18 3.07 3.92
CA ARG A 244 -21.95 1.83 4.68
C ARG A 244 -20.58 1.83 5.37
N LEU A 245 -19.55 2.27 4.65
CA LEU A 245 -18.17 2.27 5.17
C LEU A 245 -17.92 3.35 6.22
N ALA A 246 -18.67 4.46 6.19
CA ALA A 246 -18.55 5.54 7.17
C ALA A 246 -18.71 5.05 8.62
N GLY A 247 -19.55 4.03 8.85
CA GLY A 247 -19.78 3.43 10.17
C GLY A 247 -18.80 2.32 10.60
N SER A 248 -17.87 1.91 9.73
CA SER A 248 -17.09 0.68 9.88
C SER A 248 -15.92 0.72 10.89
N ARG A 249 -15.63 1.90 11.48
CA ARG A 249 -14.42 2.17 12.27
C ARG A 249 -13.11 1.81 11.55
N ALA A 250 -13.13 1.74 10.22
CA ALA A 250 -11.91 1.69 9.41
C ALA A 250 -11.07 2.94 9.66
N LEU A 251 -9.76 2.84 9.41
CA LEU A 251 -8.85 4.00 9.47
C LEU A 251 -8.78 4.72 8.13
N ARG A 252 -8.93 3.97 7.03
CA ARG A 252 -8.71 4.45 5.68
C ARG A 252 -9.56 3.69 4.67
N ILE A 253 -10.06 4.41 3.68
CA ILE A 253 -10.64 3.85 2.46
C ILE A 253 -9.65 4.09 1.31
N LYS A 254 -9.12 3.02 0.69
CA LYS A 254 -8.30 3.12 -0.53
C LYS A 254 -9.15 2.78 -1.75
N PHE A 255 -9.27 3.73 -2.67
CA PHE A 255 -9.88 3.51 -3.97
C PHE A 255 -8.93 2.69 -4.83
N THR A 256 -9.42 1.62 -5.45
CA THR A 256 -8.64 0.73 -6.33
C THR A 256 -8.73 1.12 -7.81
N ASP A 257 -9.37 2.25 -8.09
CA ASP A 257 -9.52 2.86 -9.40
C ASP A 257 -8.15 3.27 -9.93
N ARG A 258 -7.75 2.76 -11.10
CA ARG A 258 -6.39 2.92 -11.65
C ARG A 258 -6.06 4.35 -12.05
N THR A 259 -7.09 5.10 -12.42
CA THR A 259 -7.02 6.54 -12.61
C THR A 259 -8.34 7.10 -12.15
N PHE A 260 -8.46 7.35 -10.84
CA PHE A 260 -9.72 7.76 -10.22
C PHE A 260 -10.33 9.01 -10.89
N ASN A 261 -9.48 9.97 -11.25
CA ASN A 261 -9.87 11.24 -11.86
C ASN A 261 -9.85 11.24 -13.40
N TRP A 262 -10.01 10.07 -14.03
CA TRP A 262 -10.17 9.98 -15.50
C TRP A 262 -11.33 10.85 -16.00
N ASP A 263 -12.38 10.98 -15.19
CA ASP A 263 -13.52 11.89 -15.38
C ASP A 263 -13.49 12.95 -14.26
N PRO A 264 -13.12 14.19 -14.56
CA PRO A 264 -13.05 15.28 -13.59
C PRO A 264 -14.39 15.59 -12.91
N ASP A 265 -15.52 15.49 -13.63
CA ASP A 265 -16.84 15.81 -13.06
C ASP A 265 -17.27 14.73 -12.06
N ARG A 266 -17.02 13.47 -12.40
CA ARG A 266 -17.25 12.34 -11.48
C ARG A 266 -16.37 12.42 -10.23
N ALA A 267 -15.08 12.72 -10.40
CA ALA A 267 -14.15 12.86 -9.29
C ALA A 267 -14.58 13.96 -8.32
N GLU A 268 -15.01 15.10 -8.86
CA GLU A 268 -15.57 16.20 -8.07
C GLU A 268 -16.80 15.78 -7.28
N GLU A 269 -17.75 15.08 -7.91
CA GLU A 269 -18.96 14.65 -7.23
C GLU A 269 -18.63 13.74 -6.03
N ILE A 270 -17.70 12.80 -6.21
CA ILE A 270 -17.24 11.91 -5.14
C ILE A 270 -16.50 12.68 -4.04
N TRP A 271 -15.62 13.61 -4.39
CA TRP A 271 -14.93 14.43 -3.40
C TRP A 271 -15.88 15.35 -2.64
N ARG A 272 -16.91 15.91 -3.28
CA ARG A 272 -17.96 16.68 -2.60
C ARG A 272 -18.74 15.82 -1.62
N MET A 273 -19.08 14.58 -1.99
CA MET A 273 -19.69 13.61 -1.08
C MET A 273 -18.78 13.40 0.14
N ILE A 274 -17.50 13.08 -0.07
CA ILE A 274 -16.53 12.86 1.00
C ILE A 274 -16.37 14.09 1.91
N ARG A 275 -16.33 15.29 1.34
CA ARG A 275 -16.23 16.54 2.11
C ARG A 275 -17.42 16.73 3.06
N SER A 276 -18.61 16.29 2.65
CA SER A 276 -19.84 16.40 3.45
C SER A 276 -19.99 15.30 4.51
N MET A 277 -19.12 14.29 4.52
CA MET A 277 -19.20 13.19 5.48
C MET A 277 -18.64 13.60 6.84
N ASP A 278 -19.41 13.37 7.90
CA ASP A 278 -18.96 13.49 9.28
C ASP A 278 -18.21 12.21 9.70
N THR A 279 -16.91 12.19 9.45
CA THR A 279 -16.04 11.03 9.73
C THR A 279 -14.61 11.50 9.94
N ASP A 280 -13.72 10.67 10.50
CA ASP A 280 -12.27 10.93 10.53
C ASP A 280 -11.49 10.07 9.51
N LEU A 281 -12.22 9.35 8.65
CA LEU A 281 -11.63 8.50 7.61
C LEU A 281 -10.70 9.29 6.69
N ASN A 282 -9.54 8.71 6.42
CA ASN A 282 -8.67 9.12 5.34
C ASN A 282 -9.05 8.39 4.04
N PHE A 283 -9.07 9.09 2.92
CA PHE A 283 -9.43 8.56 1.61
C PHE A 283 -8.22 8.63 0.68
N HIS A 284 -7.82 7.49 0.13
CA HIS A 284 -6.63 7.35 -0.70
C HIS A 284 -7.02 7.03 -2.15
N PHE A 285 -6.50 7.80 -3.11
CA PHE A 285 -6.79 7.70 -4.53
C PHE A 285 -5.52 7.56 -5.36
N GLU A 286 -5.55 6.67 -6.35
CA GLU A 286 -4.60 6.67 -7.47
C GLU A 286 -5.12 7.63 -8.56
N VAL A 287 -4.33 8.64 -8.92
CA VAL A 287 -4.72 9.72 -9.84
C VAL A 287 -3.69 9.96 -10.93
N ASP A 288 -4.15 10.52 -12.04
CA ASP A 288 -3.27 11.24 -12.96
C ASP A 288 -3.26 12.71 -12.56
N ALA A 289 -2.10 13.20 -12.09
CA ALA A 289 -1.98 14.59 -11.68
C ALA A 289 -2.19 15.59 -12.83
N GLY A 290 -1.93 15.20 -14.10
CA GLY A 290 -2.19 16.04 -15.26
C GLY A 290 -3.67 16.36 -15.47
N LEU A 291 -4.57 15.49 -14.99
CA LEU A 291 -6.02 15.68 -15.06
C LEU A 291 -6.60 16.51 -13.90
N LEU A 292 -5.78 16.99 -12.97
CA LEU A 292 -6.22 17.88 -11.90
C LEU A 292 -6.44 19.29 -12.46
N THR A 293 -7.71 19.62 -12.72
CA THR A 293 -8.12 20.98 -13.10
C THR A 293 -8.05 21.94 -11.90
N ASP A 294 -7.99 23.24 -12.17
CA ASP A 294 -7.98 24.26 -11.11
C ASP A 294 -9.19 24.15 -10.17
N ARG A 295 -10.35 23.72 -10.72
CA ARG A 295 -11.58 23.51 -9.95
C ARG A 295 -11.43 22.36 -8.95
N LEU A 296 -10.80 21.26 -9.38
CA LEU A 296 -10.50 20.11 -8.53
C LEU A 296 -9.47 20.46 -7.45
N ILE A 297 -8.42 21.20 -7.80
CA ILE A 297 -7.40 21.64 -6.84
C ILE A 297 -8.01 22.55 -5.77
N ARG A 298 -8.87 23.50 -6.15
CA ARG A 298 -9.62 24.32 -5.18
C ARG A 298 -10.47 23.47 -4.22
N LEU A 299 -11.21 22.50 -4.75
CA LEU A 299 -12.02 21.60 -3.92
C LEU A 299 -11.15 20.80 -2.94
N LEU A 300 -10.02 20.27 -3.42
CA LEU A 300 -9.08 19.52 -2.60
C LEU A 300 -8.42 20.40 -1.53
N ALA A 301 -8.09 21.65 -1.85
CA ALA A 301 -7.59 22.63 -0.90
C ALA A 301 -8.62 22.97 0.18
N GLU A 302 -9.92 22.87 -0.10
CA GLU A 302 -10.99 23.06 0.87
C GLU A 302 -11.27 21.83 1.75
N MET A 303 -10.56 20.70 1.53
CA MET A 303 -10.77 19.48 2.32
C MET A 303 -10.24 19.63 3.76
N PRO A 304 -10.86 18.95 4.74
CA PRO A 304 -10.29 18.84 6.08
C PRO A 304 -8.87 18.25 6.04
N LYS A 305 -7.96 18.78 6.86
CA LYS A 305 -6.58 18.30 6.94
C LYS A 305 -6.51 16.80 7.24
N GLY A 306 -5.74 16.06 6.45
CA GLY A 306 -5.57 14.61 6.60
C GLY A 306 -6.71 13.78 6.01
N ARG A 307 -7.71 14.41 5.38
CA ARG A 307 -8.84 13.71 4.73
C ARG A 307 -8.42 12.96 3.46
N ILE A 308 -7.56 13.57 2.65
CA ILE A 308 -7.24 13.07 1.30
C ILE A 308 -5.76 12.71 1.21
N GLN A 309 -5.50 11.56 0.59
CA GLN A 309 -4.20 11.14 0.11
C GLN A 309 -4.29 10.84 -1.39
N LEU A 310 -3.35 11.40 -2.16
CA LEU A 310 -3.22 11.17 -3.60
C LEU A 310 -1.93 10.43 -3.88
N GLU A 311 -2.00 9.41 -4.72
CA GLU A 311 -0.89 8.67 -5.31
C GLU A 311 -0.87 8.97 -6.81
N ALA A 312 0.15 9.69 -7.26
CA ALA A 312 0.29 10.18 -8.63
C ALA A 312 1.48 9.51 -9.33
N GLY A 313 1.18 8.72 -10.36
CA GLY A 313 2.19 8.03 -11.14
C GLY A 313 2.75 8.89 -12.28
N ILE A 314 3.95 9.46 -12.12
CA ILE A 314 4.66 10.11 -13.24
C ILE A 314 5.42 9.06 -14.05
N GLN A 315 6.01 8.09 -13.35
CA GLN A 315 6.86 7.00 -13.87
C GLN A 315 8.23 7.47 -14.38
N THR A 316 8.29 8.46 -15.26
CA THR A 316 9.52 9.11 -15.72
C THR A 316 9.19 10.46 -16.35
N LEU A 317 10.13 11.41 -16.32
CA LEU A 317 10.02 12.65 -17.09
C LEU A 317 10.76 12.56 -18.43
N HIS A 318 11.37 11.42 -18.77
CA HIS A 318 12.11 11.23 -20.00
C HIS A 318 11.18 10.90 -21.20
N PRO A 319 11.00 11.79 -22.20
CA PRO A 319 10.01 11.60 -23.26
C PRO A 319 10.22 10.34 -24.14
N PRO A 320 11.47 9.95 -24.52
CA PRO A 320 11.72 8.69 -25.22
C PRO A 320 11.19 7.47 -24.46
N ALA A 321 11.38 7.43 -23.13
CA ALA A 321 10.91 6.33 -22.30
C ALA A 321 9.37 6.29 -22.23
N LEU A 322 8.71 7.44 -22.04
CA LEU A 322 7.24 7.55 -22.06
C LEU A 322 6.66 7.04 -23.38
N LYS A 323 7.26 7.44 -24.51
CA LYS A 323 6.88 6.98 -25.84
C LYS A 323 7.06 5.47 -25.97
N ALA A 324 8.19 4.92 -25.51
CA ALA A 324 8.48 3.49 -25.58
C ALA A 324 7.48 2.64 -24.80
N VAL A 325 6.89 3.18 -23.73
CA VAL A 325 5.88 2.49 -22.93
C VAL A 325 4.44 2.93 -23.17
N CYS A 326 4.20 3.65 -24.28
CA CYS A 326 2.86 4.10 -24.67
C CYS A 326 2.15 4.93 -23.58
N ARG A 327 2.92 5.71 -22.81
CA ARG A 327 2.42 6.73 -21.89
C ARG A 327 2.40 8.07 -22.66
N ARG A 328 1.22 8.69 -22.75
CA ARG A 328 0.97 9.87 -23.62
C ARG A 328 0.73 11.15 -22.83
N GLU A 329 0.53 11.00 -21.54
CA GLU A 329 0.34 12.07 -20.58
C GLU A 329 1.55 13.01 -20.55
N ASP A 330 1.32 14.30 -20.33
CA ASP A 330 2.38 15.29 -20.20
C ASP A 330 2.97 15.24 -18.77
N PRO A 331 4.21 14.72 -18.59
CA PRO A 331 4.80 14.59 -17.28
C PRO A 331 5.10 15.94 -16.63
N GLN A 332 5.35 16.99 -17.42
CA GLN A 332 5.66 18.33 -16.90
C GLN A 332 4.39 18.98 -16.36
N GLN A 333 3.27 18.87 -17.08
CA GLN A 333 1.97 19.29 -16.58
C GLN A 333 1.62 18.58 -15.26
N ALA A 334 1.79 17.26 -15.21
CA ALA A 334 1.55 16.48 -14.00
C ALA A 334 2.41 16.96 -12.81
N LEU A 335 3.69 17.24 -13.07
CA LEU A 335 4.62 17.75 -12.05
C LEU A 335 4.22 19.13 -11.53
N ASP A 336 3.77 20.03 -12.41
CA ASP A 336 3.31 21.36 -12.02
C ASP A 336 2.04 21.29 -11.17
N ARG A 337 1.10 20.41 -11.51
CA ARG A 337 -0.10 20.13 -10.70
C ARG A 337 0.24 19.51 -9.35
N ILE A 338 1.23 18.63 -9.28
CA ILE A 338 1.75 18.08 -8.01
C ILE A 338 2.29 19.19 -7.11
N ARG A 339 3.08 20.11 -7.68
CA ARG A 339 3.62 21.25 -6.93
C ARG A 339 2.50 22.13 -6.37
N GLU A 340 1.49 22.42 -7.19
CA GLU A 340 0.32 23.19 -6.80
C GLU A 340 -0.45 22.52 -5.65
N ILE A 341 -0.84 21.24 -5.79
CA ILE A 341 -1.62 20.55 -4.77
C ILE A 341 -0.82 20.32 -3.47
N ALA A 342 0.48 20.02 -3.56
CA ALA A 342 1.35 19.88 -2.38
C ALA A 342 1.47 21.19 -1.59
N SER A 343 1.47 22.33 -2.28
CA SER A 343 1.54 23.66 -1.63
C SER A 343 0.29 24.02 -0.81
N THR A 344 -0.84 23.35 -1.04
CA THR A 344 -2.09 23.60 -0.29
C THR A 344 -2.01 23.18 1.18
N GLY A 345 -1.12 22.23 1.51
CA GLY A 345 -0.92 21.73 2.87
C GLY A 345 -2.08 20.92 3.47
N ASN A 346 -3.13 20.63 2.69
CA ASN A 346 -4.31 19.87 3.16
C ASN A 346 -4.38 18.43 2.63
N VAL A 347 -3.63 18.15 1.56
CA VAL A 347 -3.63 16.86 0.86
C VAL A 347 -2.25 16.22 0.93
N HIS A 348 -2.20 14.96 1.35
CA HIS A 348 -0.95 14.19 1.28
C HIS A 348 -0.72 13.73 -0.16
N VAL A 349 0.47 13.98 -0.70
CA VAL A 349 0.81 13.71 -2.10
C VAL A 349 1.98 12.76 -2.17
N HIS A 350 1.74 11.59 -2.74
CA HIS A 350 2.71 10.56 -3.02
C HIS A 350 2.95 10.51 -4.53
N VAL A 351 4.22 10.52 -4.96
CA VAL A 351 4.61 10.46 -6.38
C VAL A 351 5.44 9.21 -6.63
N SER A 352 5.11 8.46 -7.68
CA SER A 352 5.86 7.26 -8.07
C SER A 352 6.64 7.45 -9.39
N LEU A 353 7.85 6.89 -9.42
CA LEU A 353 8.70 6.73 -10.59
C LEU A 353 9.04 5.24 -10.80
N ILE A 354 9.33 4.83 -12.05
CA ILE A 354 9.69 3.47 -12.41
C ILE A 354 11.07 3.46 -13.08
N ALA A 355 12.05 2.87 -12.41
CA ALA A 355 13.39 2.66 -12.91
C ALA A 355 13.43 1.47 -13.88
N GLY A 356 14.26 1.57 -14.92
CA GLY A 356 14.47 0.50 -15.89
C GLY A 356 13.39 0.42 -16.98
N LEU A 357 12.67 1.51 -17.23
CA LEU A 357 11.88 1.64 -18.47
C LEU A 357 12.81 1.59 -19.69
N PRO A 358 12.33 1.10 -20.86
CA PRO A 358 13.08 1.23 -22.11
C PRO A 358 13.44 2.69 -22.38
N GLU A 359 14.63 2.93 -22.95
CA GLU A 359 15.20 4.27 -23.18
C GLU A 359 15.50 5.10 -21.92
N ASP A 360 15.18 4.64 -20.70
CA ASP A 360 15.46 5.37 -19.47
C ASP A 360 16.74 4.86 -18.80
N GLY A 361 17.81 5.64 -18.91
CA GLY A 361 19.12 5.37 -18.30
C GLY A 361 19.23 5.90 -16.87
N LYS A 362 20.41 5.72 -16.27
CA LYS A 362 20.65 6.15 -14.89
C LYS A 362 20.54 7.67 -14.75
N GLU A 363 21.16 8.40 -15.66
CA GLU A 363 21.22 9.86 -15.64
C GLU A 363 19.83 10.45 -15.86
N THR A 364 19.10 10.01 -16.90
CA THR A 364 17.74 10.48 -17.20
C THR A 364 16.73 10.15 -16.10
N PHE A 365 16.88 8.98 -15.46
CA PHE A 365 16.07 8.63 -14.30
C PHE A 365 16.39 9.52 -13.10
N THR A 366 17.67 9.77 -12.83
CA THR A 366 18.09 10.65 -11.71
C THR A 366 17.62 12.09 -11.91
N ASP A 367 17.65 12.59 -13.15
CA ASP A 367 17.09 13.90 -13.50
C ASP A 367 15.58 13.96 -13.27
N SER A 368 14.87 12.85 -13.52
CA SER A 368 13.44 12.73 -13.21
C SER A 368 13.18 12.78 -11.71
N VAL A 369 14.02 12.11 -10.91
CA VAL A 369 13.94 12.15 -9.43
C VAL A 369 14.17 13.57 -8.91
N GLU A 370 15.15 14.29 -9.44
CA GLU A 370 15.44 15.68 -9.03
C GLU A 370 14.25 16.59 -9.30
N GLN A 371 13.65 16.48 -10.48
CA GLN A 371 12.46 17.25 -10.83
C GLN A 371 11.28 16.94 -9.90
N VAL A 372 11.08 15.67 -9.53
CA VAL A 372 10.08 15.29 -8.53
C VAL A 372 10.37 15.90 -7.16
N PHE A 373 11.61 15.88 -6.67
CA PHE A 373 11.95 16.55 -5.41
C PHE A 373 11.69 18.06 -5.46
N SER A 374 11.91 18.70 -6.61
CA SER A 374 11.61 20.13 -6.80
C SER A 374 10.11 20.46 -6.68
N ALA A 375 9.22 19.51 -6.96
CA ALA A 375 7.78 19.66 -6.75
C ALA A 375 7.36 19.45 -5.29
N ARG A 376 8.30 19.04 -4.43
CA ARG A 376 8.14 18.85 -2.98
C ARG A 376 6.94 17.97 -2.60
N PRO A 377 6.72 16.78 -3.20
CA PRO A 377 5.68 15.88 -2.71
C PRO A 377 6.00 15.39 -1.29
N HIS A 378 4.99 14.91 -0.58
CA HIS A 378 5.13 14.41 0.78
C HIS A 378 5.84 13.04 0.81
N GLN A 379 5.74 12.28 -0.28
CA GLN A 379 6.37 10.97 -0.44
C GLN A 379 6.80 10.77 -1.89
N VAL A 380 7.95 10.12 -2.09
CA VAL A 380 8.48 9.71 -3.39
C VAL A 380 8.79 8.21 -3.36
N GLN A 381 8.21 7.44 -4.27
CA GLN A 381 8.51 6.01 -4.44
C GLN A 381 9.29 5.79 -5.73
N LEU A 382 10.45 5.16 -5.61
CA LEU A 382 11.30 4.78 -6.74
C LEU A 382 11.16 3.27 -6.95
N GLY A 383 10.18 2.85 -7.75
CA GLY A 383 9.95 1.44 -8.04
C GLY A 383 10.87 0.91 -9.14
N THR A 384 11.16 -0.39 -9.14
CA THR A 384 11.81 -1.06 -10.28
C THR A 384 10.76 -1.59 -11.25
N LEU A 385 10.99 -1.47 -12.56
CA LEU A 385 10.09 -2.02 -13.58
C LEU A 385 9.89 -3.53 -13.38
N LYS A 386 8.62 -3.95 -13.36
CA LYS A 386 8.20 -5.36 -13.27
C LYS A 386 7.60 -5.78 -14.61
N LEU A 387 8.09 -6.88 -15.19
CA LEU A 387 7.54 -7.44 -16.43
C LEU A 387 6.36 -8.33 -16.08
N LEU A 388 5.16 -7.76 -15.98
CA LEU A 388 3.97 -8.50 -15.54
C LEU A 388 3.48 -9.52 -16.60
N PRO A 389 3.16 -10.78 -16.22
CA PRO A 389 2.50 -11.75 -17.09
C PRO A 389 1.23 -11.17 -17.73
N GLY A 390 1.17 -11.15 -19.07
CA GLY A 390 0.04 -10.58 -19.82
C GLY A 390 0.20 -9.11 -20.24
N SER A 391 1.19 -8.38 -19.72
CA SER A 391 1.43 -6.99 -20.15
C SER A 391 2.01 -6.94 -21.58
N PRO A 392 1.64 -5.94 -22.40
CA PRO A 392 2.23 -5.74 -23.73
C PRO A 392 3.76 -5.65 -23.72
N LEU A 393 4.34 -4.98 -22.70
CA LEU A 393 5.79 -4.83 -22.56
C LEU A 393 6.47 -6.19 -22.35
N ARG A 394 5.90 -7.10 -21.56
CA ARG A 394 6.47 -8.46 -21.38
C ARG A 394 6.50 -9.25 -22.67
N ALA A 395 5.49 -9.12 -23.53
CA ALA A 395 5.46 -9.79 -24.83
C ALA A 395 6.59 -9.31 -25.76
N GLN A 396 7.00 -8.04 -25.65
CA GLN A 396 8.01 -7.41 -26.49
C GLN A 396 9.41 -7.39 -25.86
N ALA A 397 9.51 -7.64 -24.55
CA ALA A 397 10.71 -7.44 -23.73
C ALA A 397 11.98 -8.08 -24.31
N ARG A 398 11.89 -9.33 -24.80
CA ARG A 398 13.05 -10.03 -25.38
C ARG A 398 13.58 -9.34 -26.64
N GLY A 399 12.69 -8.87 -27.51
CA GLY A 399 13.06 -8.14 -28.73
C GLY A 399 13.66 -6.77 -28.43
N MET A 400 13.27 -6.17 -27.30
CA MET A 400 13.83 -4.91 -26.79
C MET A 400 15.12 -5.11 -25.97
N GLY A 401 15.66 -6.33 -25.87
CA GLY A 401 16.89 -6.61 -25.10
C GLY A 401 16.73 -6.52 -23.58
N ILE A 402 15.50 -6.51 -23.06
CA ILE A 402 15.21 -6.44 -21.62
C ILE A 402 15.41 -7.81 -20.98
N ARG A 403 16.11 -7.84 -19.84
CA ARG A 403 16.31 -9.03 -18.99
C ARG A 403 15.65 -8.78 -17.64
N TRP A 404 14.96 -9.79 -17.13
CA TRP A 404 14.18 -9.69 -15.89
C TRP A 404 14.24 -11.01 -15.13
N ASP A 405 13.93 -10.97 -13.84
CA ASP A 405 13.78 -12.15 -13.00
C ASP A 405 12.59 -13.00 -13.48
N PRO A 406 12.77 -14.29 -13.82
CA PRO A 406 11.64 -15.14 -14.21
C PRO A 406 10.66 -15.42 -13.06
N LEU A 407 11.02 -15.12 -11.81
CA LEU A 407 10.17 -15.31 -10.63
C LEU A 407 9.54 -13.98 -10.17
N PRO A 408 8.34 -14.01 -9.56
CA PRO A 408 7.77 -12.82 -8.92
C PRO A 408 8.75 -12.22 -7.92
N PRO A 409 8.95 -10.88 -7.92
CA PRO A 409 8.11 -9.84 -8.54
C PRO A 409 8.44 -9.48 -10.00
N TYR A 410 9.18 -10.30 -10.75
CA TYR A 410 9.51 -10.10 -12.17
C TYR A 410 10.28 -8.82 -12.48
N GLU A 411 11.12 -8.37 -11.55
CA GLU A 411 11.89 -7.14 -11.71
C GLU A 411 12.88 -7.21 -12.86
N VAL A 412 13.04 -6.08 -13.55
CA VAL A 412 14.12 -5.87 -14.50
C VAL A 412 15.47 -6.05 -13.81
N LEU A 413 16.34 -6.79 -14.48
CA LEU A 413 17.74 -6.98 -14.11
C LEU A 413 18.67 -6.18 -15.02
N LYS A 414 18.22 -5.87 -16.24
CA LYS A 414 18.94 -5.06 -17.23
C LYS A 414 18.02 -4.62 -18.38
N THR A 415 18.21 -3.41 -18.86
CA THR A 415 17.75 -2.94 -20.19
C THR A 415 18.96 -2.49 -21.03
N PRO A 416 18.78 -2.18 -22.33
CA PRO A 416 19.84 -1.54 -23.11
C PRO A 416 20.29 -0.17 -22.56
N ALA A 417 19.37 0.58 -21.95
CA ALA A 417 19.64 1.91 -21.40
C ALA A 417 20.19 1.89 -19.96
N LEU A 418 19.91 0.82 -19.20
CA LEU A 418 20.26 0.71 -17.79
C LEU A 418 20.75 -0.69 -17.44
N ASP A 419 22.01 -0.79 -17.05
CA ASP A 419 22.62 -2.06 -16.62
C ASP A 419 22.34 -2.40 -15.15
N PHE A 420 22.82 -3.56 -14.73
CA PHE A 420 22.61 -4.05 -13.36
C PHE A 420 23.28 -3.15 -12.31
N SER A 421 24.45 -2.58 -12.61
CA SER A 421 25.16 -1.69 -11.68
C SER A 421 24.38 -0.39 -11.46
N GLY A 422 23.86 0.19 -12.54
CA GLY A 422 22.98 1.35 -12.50
C GLY A 422 21.68 1.08 -11.74
N LEU A 423 21.04 -0.06 -11.97
CA LEU A 423 19.87 -0.50 -11.19
C LEU A 423 20.17 -0.59 -9.70
N LEU A 424 21.30 -1.18 -9.31
CA LEU A 424 21.71 -1.24 -7.90
C LEU A 424 21.89 0.16 -7.30
N GLN A 425 22.49 1.10 -8.04
CA GLN A 425 22.65 2.47 -7.57
C GLN A 425 21.30 3.16 -7.37
N ILE A 426 20.33 2.93 -8.25
CA ILE A 426 18.97 3.44 -8.08
C ILE A 426 18.27 2.81 -6.87
N LYS A 427 18.43 1.50 -6.64
CA LYS A 427 17.90 0.83 -5.43
C LYS A 427 18.50 1.38 -4.14
N ASP A 428 19.76 1.78 -4.17
CA ASP A 428 20.36 2.43 -3.00
C ASP A 428 19.83 3.86 -2.80
N LEU A 429 19.62 4.59 -3.91
CA LEU A 429 18.95 5.90 -3.89
C LEU A 429 17.52 5.79 -3.35
N GLU A 430 16.76 4.76 -3.74
CA GLU A 430 15.43 4.43 -3.21
C GLU A 430 15.50 4.26 -1.69
N ARG A 431 16.44 3.47 -1.19
CA ARG A 431 16.57 3.22 0.26
C ARG A 431 16.89 4.47 1.07
N VAL A 432 17.77 5.34 0.58
CA VAL A 432 18.04 6.62 1.28
C VAL A 432 16.88 7.60 1.13
N THR A 433 16.15 7.58 0.01
CA THR A 433 14.93 8.38 -0.19
C THR A 433 13.86 7.96 0.81
N GLU A 434 13.62 6.66 0.96
CA GLU A 434 12.71 6.11 1.96
C GLU A 434 13.17 6.50 3.38
N ALA A 435 14.47 6.41 3.67
CA ALA A 435 14.99 6.73 5.00
C ALA A 435 14.94 8.22 5.37
N PHE A 436 15.09 9.15 4.42
CA PHE A 436 15.30 10.58 4.72
C PHE A 436 14.26 11.53 4.12
N TRP A 437 13.72 11.25 2.93
CA TRP A 437 12.66 12.06 2.33
C TRP A 437 11.28 11.63 2.83
N ASN A 438 10.99 10.32 2.79
CA ASN A 438 9.68 9.78 3.16
C ASN A 438 9.45 9.70 4.68
N THR A 439 10.47 10.02 5.50
CA THR A 439 10.33 10.14 6.95
C THR A 439 10.75 11.52 7.46
N PRO A 440 10.30 11.93 8.65
CA PRO A 440 10.76 13.17 9.26
C PRO A 440 12.24 13.19 9.70
N ARG A 441 13.02 12.14 9.42
CA ARG A 441 14.37 11.92 10.00
C ARG A 441 15.41 12.97 9.64
N ALA A 442 15.27 13.63 8.49
CA ALA A 442 16.16 14.69 8.04
C ALA A 442 15.39 15.79 7.30
N ARG A 443 14.11 15.99 7.66
CA ARG A 443 13.19 16.87 6.91
C ARG A 443 13.71 18.30 6.83
N HIS A 444 14.10 18.89 7.97
CA HIS A 444 14.58 20.27 8.00
C HIS A 444 15.97 20.38 7.38
N LEU A 445 16.83 19.38 7.62
CA LEU A 445 18.16 19.32 7.00
C LEU A 445 18.08 19.25 5.47
N LEU A 446 17.29 18.35 4.89
CA LEU A 446 17.18 18.21 3.44
C LEU A 446 16.60 19.48 2.80
N ALA A 447 15.65 20.14 3.45
CA ALA A 447 15.14 21.43 2.99
C ALA A 447 16.23 22.52 3.01
N TRP A 448 17.07 22.56 4.04
CA TRP A 448 18.23 23.45 4.11
C TRP A 448 19.24 23.15 3.02
N ILE A 449 19.59 21.86 2.79
CA ILE A 449 20.49 21.42 1.72
C ILE A 449 19.96 21.87 0.36
N ALA A 450 18.68 21.63 0.08
CA ALA A 450 18.05 21.97 -1.20
C ALA A 450 18.07 23.48 -1.49
N ASN A 451 17.89 24.32 -0.47
CA ASN A 451 17.88 25.78 -0.64
C ASN A 451 19.30 26.39 -0.77
N ARG A 452 20.33 25.73 -0.22
CA ARG A 452 21.68 26.30 -0.11
C ARG A 452 22.63 25.88 -1.22
N GLN A 453 22.31 24.83 -1.95
CA GLN A 453 23.24 24.18 -2.88
C GLN A 453 23.61 25.00 -4.16
N ASN A 454 23.27 26.29 -4.27
CA ASN A 454 23.59 27.16 -5.42
C ASN A 454 23.30 26.51 -6.79
N GLY A 455 22.19 25.76 -6.88
CA GLY A 455 21.79 25.04 -8.09
C GLY A 455 22.34 23.62 -8.25
N LYS A 456 23.09 23.07 -7.28
CA LYS A 456 23.44 21.64 -7.28
C LYS A 456 22.22 20.76 -6.92
N PRO A 457 22.01 19.62 -7.61
CA PRO A 457 20.87 18.73 -7.37
C PRO A 457 20.86 18.09 -5.97
N LEU A 458 19.68 17.99 -5.34
CA LEU A 458 19.50 17.24 -4.08
C LEU A 458 19.79 15.73 -4.28
N THR A 459 19.42 15.21 -5.44
CA THR A 459 19.75 13.85 -5.89
C THR A 459 21.26 13.57 -5.87
N GLY A 460 22.11 14.56 -6.16
CA GLY A 460 23.56 14.42 -6.06
C GLY A 460 24.02 14.16 -4.62
N PHE A 461 23.47 14.90 -3.66
CA PHE A 461 23.74 14.67 -2.23
C PHE A 461 23.30 13.27 -1.78
N LEU A 462 22.07 12.87 -2.13
CA LEU A 462 21.50 11.58 -1.77
C LEU A 462 22.20 10.41 -2.45
N THR A 463 22.63 10.56 -3.70
CA THR A 463 23.43 9.54 -4.40
C THR A 463 24.78 9.34 -3.73
N GLY A 464 25.49 10.42 -3.39
CA GLY A 464 26.74 10.32 -2.64
C GLY A 464 26.57 9.72 -1.24
N LEU A 465 25.43 10.01 -0.58
CA LEU A 465 25.07 9.37 0.70
C LEU A 465 24.85 7.87 0.53
N ALA A 466 24.11 7.46 -0.51
CA ALA A 466 23.85 6.07 -0.83
C ALA A 466 25.15 5.29 -1.13
N GLU A 467 26.06 5.88 -1.90
CA GLU A 467 27.38 5.33 -2.19
C GLU A 467 28.24 5.15 -0.93
N ALA A 468 28.26 6.16 -0.04
CA ALA A 468 28.95 6.06 1.24
C ALA A 468 28.37 4.94 2.11
N PHE A 469 27.04 4.83 2.18
CA PHE A 469 26.37 3.77 2.94
C PHE A 469 26.67 2.38 2.36
N ARG A 470 26.73 2.24 1.03
CA ARG A 470 27.14 1.00 0.37
C ARG A 470 28.58 0.65 0.73
N ALA A 471 29.51 1.60 0.63
CA ALA A 471 30.93 1.38 0.94
C ALA A 471 31.17 0.95 2.40
N GLN A 472 30.35 1.43 3.33
CA GLN A 472 30.36 1.02 4.74
C GLN A 472 29.59 -0.28 5.02
N GLY A 473 28.97 -0.90 4.01
CA GLY A 473 28.13 -2.09 4.16
C GLY A 473 26.79 -1.84 4.87
N LEU A 474 26.39 -0.58 5.08
CA LEU A 474 25.16 -0.22 5.79
C LEU A 474 23.90 -0.62 5.01
N LEU A 475 23.94 -0.59 3.68
CA LEU A 475 22.83 -1.05 2.85
C LEU A 475 22.78 -2.59 2.71
N SER A 476 23.69 -3.36 3.30
CA SER A 476 23.60 -4.83 3.23
C SER A 476 22.75 -5.46 4.34
N ARG A 477 22.24 -4.65 5.29
CA ARG A 477 21.51 -5.12 6.47
C ARG A 477 20.40 -4.16 6.90
N PRO A 478 19.47 -4.60 7.77
CA PRO A 478 18.56 -3.68 8.46
C PRO A 478 19.35 -2.70 9.35
N LEU A 479 18.99 -1.43 9.28
CA LEU A 479 19.63 -0.35 10.05
C LEU A 479 18.72 0.14 11.18
N ARG A 480 19.33 0.46 12.33
CA ARG A 480 18.65 1.16 13.42
C ARG A 480 18.59 2.66 13.11
N GLY A 481 17.67 3.39 13.74
CA GLY A 481 17.56 4.85 13.60
C GLY A 481 18.90 5.58 13.80
N THR A 482 19.68 5.15 14.79
CA THR A 482 21.02 5.70 15.07
C THR A 482 22.03 5.47 13.94
N ASP A 483 21.93 4.33 13.24
CA ASP A 483 22.86 3.99 12.16
C ASP A 483 22.63 4.92 10.96
N TRP A 484 21.37 5.26 10.66
CA TRP A 484 21.01 6.26 9.65
C TRP A 484 21.56 7.66 9.99
N VAL A 485 21.40 8.08 11.24
CA VAL A 485 21.87 9.40 11.70
C VAL A 485 23.40 9.49 11.62
N LEU A 486 24.12 8.46 12.07
CA LEU A 486 25.59 8.46 12.04
C LEU A 486 26.13 8.49 10.60
N GLY A 487 25.60 7.67 9.70
CA GLY A 487 26.04 7.71 8.31
C GLY A 487 25.75 9.06 7.63
N LEU A 488 24.63 9.70 7.97
CA LEU A 488 24.32 11.04 7.49
C LEU A 488 25.30 12.09 8.08
N MET A 489 25.69 11.96 9.34
CA MET A 489 26.73 12.82 9.92
C MET A 489 28.05 12.70 9.16
N ASP A 490 28.50 11.48 8.87
CA ASP A 490 29.74 11.24 8.13
C ASP A 490 29.69 11.89 6.74
N ARG A 491 28.53 11.83 6.07
CA ARG A 491 28.34 12.50 4.77
C ARG A 491 28.41 14.03 4.89
N LEU A 492 27.79 14.60 5.93
CA LEU A 492 27.82 16.04 6.17
C LEU A 492 29.23 16.56 6.42
N GLU A 493 30.06 15.81 7.17
CA GLU A 493 31.46 16.18 7.43
C GLU A 493 32.35 16.17 6.18
N ILE A 494 31.97 15.40 5.15
CA ILE A 494 32.66 15.39 3.85
C ILE A 494 32.25 16.61 3.01
N GLU A 495 30.97 17.00 3.06
CA GLU A 495 30.41 18.05 2.19
C GLU A 495 30.54 19.46 2.77
N TYR A 496 30.54 19.61 4.09
CA TYR A 496 30.46 20.90 4.77
C TYR A 496 31.57 21.07 5.81
N THR A 497 31.96 22.32 6.06
CA THR A 497 32.96 22.67 7.10
C THR A 497 32.54 23.94 7.85
N GLY A 498 33.15 24.20 9.00
CA GLY A 498 32.92 25.44 9.75
C GLY A 498 31.47 25.62 10.19
N GLU A 499 30.94 26.84 10.00
CA GLU A 499 29.57 27.22 10.40
C GLU A 499 28.50 26.40 9.66
N GLU A 500 28.74 26.04 8.40
CA GLU A 500 27.76 25.27 7.61
C GLU A 500 27.58 23.84 8.14
N LEU A 501 28.67 23.21 8.56
CA LEU A 501 28.62 21.89 9.20
C LEU A 501 27.89 21.97 10.55
N GLN A 502 28.09 23.06 11.30
CA GLN A 502 27.41 23.29 12.57
C GLN A 502 25.90 23.46 12.36
N ASP A 503 25.47 24.26 11.39
CA ASP A 503 24.07 24.43 11.01
C ASP A 503 23.43 23.08 10.64
N ALA A 504 24.12 22.28 9.82
CA ALA A 504 23.64 20.97 9.41
C ALA A 504 23.47 20.01 10.59
N PHE A 505 24.41 20.02 11.56
CA PHE A 505 24.30 19.23 12.78
C PHE A 505 23.20 19.71 13.74
N GLU A 506 22.95 21.02 13.82
CA GLU A 506 21.84 21.56 14.61
C GLU A 506 20.48 21.13 14.02
N LEU A 507 20.35 21.15 12.69
CA LEU A 507 19.14 20.70 11.99
C LEU A 507 18.94 19.19 12.10
N LEU A 508 19.99 18.39 11.94
CA LEU A 508 19.92 16.93 12.12
C LEU A 508 19.54 16.55 13.55
N LEU A 509 20.05 17.29 14.54
CA LEU A 509 19.67 17.11 15.94
C LEU A 509 18.18 17.42 16.16
N LEU A 510 17.69 18.52 15.58
CA LEU A 510 16.27 18.87 15.63
C LEU A 510 15.41 17.75 15.04
N ASP A 511 15.73 17.30 13.83
CA ASP A 511 14.98 16.26 13.11
C ASP A 511 14.93 14.96 13.92
N THR A 512 16.09 14.50 14.41
CA THR A 512 16.20 13.27 15.22
C THR A 512 15.39 13.37 16.51
N LEU A 513 15.44 14.52 17.20
CA LEU A 513 14.68 14.76 18.42
C LEU A 513 13.16 14.82 18.18
N CYS A 514 12.73 15.32 17.02
CA CYS A 514 11.31 15.42 16.67
C CYS A 514 10.71 14.06 16.33
N LEU A 515 11.48 13.18 15.67
CA LEU A 515 11.01 11.87 15.24
C LEU A 515 11.09 10.81 16.37
N ASP A 516 12.29 10.53 16.86
CA ASP A 516 12.57 9.37 17.70
C ASP A 516 12.88 9.76 19.17
N GLY A 517 13.00 11.05 19.44
CA GLY A 517 13.31 11.59 20.75
C GLY A 517 14.77 11.39 21.18
N PRO A 518 15.10 11.74 22.43
CA PRO A 518 16.49 11.86 22.88
C PRO A 518 17.30 10.55 22.87
N GLY A 519 16.63 9.41 23.03
CA GLY A 519 17.29 8.09 23.07
C GLY A 519 17.80 7.62 21.71
N ALA A 520 17.37 8.25 20.62
CA ALA A 520 17.81 7.94 19.26
C ALA A 520 18.89 8.88 18.74
N VAL A 521 19.23 9.94 19.50
CA VAL A 521 20.33 10.85 19.15
C VAL A 521 21.65 10.18 19.53
N PRO A 522 22.56 9.94 18.56
CA PRO A 522 23.84 9.34 18.88
C PRO A 522 24.71 10.29 19.73
N PRO A 523 25.54 9.78 20.66
CA PRO A 523 26.41 10.61 21.50
C PRO A 523 27.30 11.58 20.71
N ARG A 524 27.73 11.17 19.51
CA ARG A 524 28.51 12.00 18.58
C ARG A 524 27.74 13.25 18.14
N LEU A 525 26.45 13.14 17.84
CA LEU A 525 25.61 14.28 17.44
C LEU A 525 25.37 15.23 18.61
N PHE A 526 25.22 14.71 19.84
CA PHE A 526 25.18 15.57 21.03
C PHE A 526 26.49 16.35 21.20
N ALA A 527 27.63 15.65 21.12
CA ALA A 527 28.95 16.28 21.28
C ALA A 527 29.20 17.37 20.22
N ALA A 528 28.85 17.09 18.96
CA ALA A 528 28.96 18.05 17.85
C ALA A 528 28.11 19.31 18.04
N ASN A 529 27.05 19.24 18.86
CA ASN A 529 26.18 20.38 19.20
C ASN A 529 26.49 20.98 20.58
N GLY A 530 27.67 20.70 21.16
CA GLY A 530 28.06 21.21 22.46
C GLY A 530 27.22 20.68 23.63
N MET A 531 26.55 19.54 23.45
CA MET A 531 25.69 18.90 24.45
C MET A 531 26.41 17.73 25.14
N PRO A 532 26.26 17.54 26.46
CA PRO A 532 26.86 16.41 27.17
C PRO A 532 26.42 15.06 26.60
N ALA A 533 27.36 14.19 26.25
CA ALA A 533 27.09 12.84 25.73
C ALA A 533 26.19 11.97 26.63
N GLY A 534 26.16 12.26 27.94
CA GLY A 534 25.32 11.56 28.95
C GLY A 534 23.82 11.89 28.90
N LEU A 535 23.38 12.85 28.09
CA LEU A 535 21.96 13.18 27.90
C LEU A 535 21.14 12.03 27.28
N ALA A 536 21.79 11.14 26.53
CA ALA A 536 21.17 9.94 25.98
C ALA A 536 20.79 8.91 27.07
N GLN A 537 21.58 8.83 28.15
CA GLN A 537 21.41 7.82 29.22
C GLN A 537 20.50 8.31 30.35
N ARG A 538 20.48 9.62 30.61
CA ARG A 538 19.57 10.26 31.57
C ARG A 538 18.38 10.78 30.80
N GLY A 539 17.38 9.92 30.53
CA GLY A 539 16.16 10.33 29.83
C GLY A 539 15.69 11.69 30.33
N ILE A 540 15.50 12.66 29.41
CA ILE A 540 15.38 14.10 29.68
C ILE A 540 14.25 14.38 30.70
N ARG A 541 14.56 14.25 31.99
CA ARG A 541 13.82 14.75 33.13
C ARG A 541 14.70 15.83 33.75
N GLY A 542 14.72 17.01 33.13
CA GLY A 542 15.50 18.13 33.67
C GLY A 542 15.46 19.42 32.84
N GLU A 543 15.62 19.37 31.52
CA GLU A 543 15.87 20.59 30.74
C GLU A 543 14.86 20.84 29.62
N LYS A 544 13.59 21.06 29.99
CA LYS A 544 12.56 21.59 29.07
C LYS A 544 13.00 22.89 28.38
N THR A 545 13.84 23.69 29.04
CA THR A 545 14.25 25.02 28.60
C THR A 545 15.19 25.01 27.38
N ARG A 546 16.08 24.01 27.24
CA ARG A 546 17.01 23.92 26.09
C ARG A 546 16.37 23.29 24.86
N GLN A 547 15.54 22.26 25.04
CA GLN A 547 14.69 21.74 23.96
C GLN A 547 13.77 22.84 23.42
N MET A 548 13.20 23.68 24.30
CA MET A 548 12.43 24.86 23.89
C MET A 548 13.29 25.91 23.17
N LYS A 549 14.55 26.15 23.55
CA LYS A 549 15.43 27.12 22.86
C LYS A 549 15.84 26.66 21.46
N VAL A 550 16.17 25.38 21.27
CA VAL A 550 16.46 24.82 19.93
C VAL A 550 15.21 24.85 19.08
N GLN A 551 14.06 24.38 19.61
CA GLN A 551 12.77 24.48 18.91
C GLN A 551 12.37 25.94 18.61
N GLN A 552 12.72 26.90 19.48
CA GLN A 552 12.45 28.32 19.27
C GLN A 552 13.35 28.90 18.18
N ARG A 553 14.67 28.68 18.21
CA ARG A 553 15.60 29.12 17.16
C ARG A 553 15.19 28.58 15.78
N CYS A 554 14.80 27.31 15.70
CA CYS A 554 14.32 26.72 14.45
C CYS A 554 12.99 27.33 14.00
N ARG A 555 12.07 27.64 14.92
CA ARG A 555 10.82 28.36 14.61
C ARG A 555 11.06 29.78 14.13
N ASP A 556 11.99 30.49 14.76
CA ASP A 556 12.35 31.87 14.41
C ASP A 556 13.04 31.91 13.04
N TRP A 557 13.90 30.93 12.75
CA TRP A 557 14.52 30.76 11.43
C TRP A 557 13.48 30.43 10.33
N LEU A 558 12.58 29.47 10.60
CA LEU A 558 11.47 29.14 9.69
C LEU A 558 10.53 30.32 9.45
N ALA A 559 10.29 31.17 10.44
CA ALA A 559 9.47 32.37 10.31
C ALA A 559 10.17 33.51 9.56
N SER A 560 11.50 33.55 9.58
CA SER A 560 12.32 34.57 8.90
C SER A 560 12.71 34.24 7.45
N SER A 561 12.53 32.98 7.03
CA SER A 561 12.79 32.56 5.65
C SER A 561 11.50 32.64 4.83
N GLU A 562 11.56 33.21 3.62
CA GLU A 562 10.43 33.17 2.65
C GLU A 562 9.95 31.73 2.37
N ALA A 563 10.76 30.72 2.72
CA ALA A 563 10.46 29.29 2.66
C ALA A 563 9.39 28.79 3.65
N GLY A 564 9.06 29.55 4.70
CA GLY A 564 7.99 29.19 5.65
C GLY A 564 6.57 29.42 5.12
N ALA A 565 6.42 30.17 4.02
CA ALA A 565 5.14 30.69 3.55
C ALA A 565 4.49 29.89 2.39
N ALA A 566 5.22 29.00 1.71
CA ALA A 566 4.67 28.24 0.59
C ALA A 566 5.35 26.87 0.45
N GLY A 567 4.69 25.83 0.96
CA GLY A 567 5.10 24.43 0.78
C GLY A 567 4.41 23.48 1.76
N PRO A 568 4.52 22.15 1.56
CA PRO A 568 3.84 21.14 2.37
C PRO A 568 4.29 21.11 3.84
N PHE A 569 5.32 21.88 4.19
CA PHE A 569 5.85 22.04 5.53
C PHE A 569 5.48 23.39 6.17
N ALA A 570 4.64 24.20 5.50
CA ALA A 570 4.04 25.40 6.07
C ALA A 570 2.86 25.03 6.98
N GLY A 571 2.96 25.37 8.27
CA GLY A 571 1.82 25.30 9.21
C GLY A 571 1.68 24.01 10.02
N GLU A 572 2.58 23.03 9.89
CA GLU A 572 2.69 21.94 10.87
C GLU A 572 3.41 22.45 12.12
N ARG A 573 2.67 23.09 13.05
CA ARG A 573 3.14 23.13 14.43
C ARG A 573 3.44 21.69 14.84
N PRO A 574 4.57 21.40 15.51
CA PRO A 574 4.82 20.07 16.03
C PRO A 574 3.58 19.65 16.81
N ARG A 575 2.87 18.59 16.39
CA ARG A 575 1.89 17.91 17.24
C ARG A 575 2.66 17.17 18.33
N GLY A 576 3.38 17.93 19.14
CA GLY A 576 4.07 17.50 20.33
C GLY A 576 3.21 17.87 21.53
N ARG A 577 2.67 16.85 22.19
CA ARG A 577 2.42 16.86 23.64
C ARG A 577 1.29 17.74 24.22
N GLN A 578 0.64 18.66 23.51
CA GLN A 578 -0.32 19.57 24.17
C GLN A 578 -1.61 18.89 24.66
N VAL A 579 -2.17 17.91 23.94
CA VAL A 579 -3.36 17.15 24.40
C VAL A 579 -2.99 16.19 25.54
N TRP A 580 -1.81 15.56 25.46
CA TRP A 580 -1.30 14.67 26.51
C TRP A 580 -0.95 15.39 27.83
N PHE A 581 -0.47 16.63 27.79
CA PHE A 581 -0.08 17.35 29.02
C PHE A 581 -1.24 17.98 29.78
N GLN A 582 -2.35 18.32 29.10
CA GLN A 582 -3.53 18.88 29.77
C GLN A 582 -4.36 17.80 30.47
N GLU A 583 -4.48 16.62 29.86
CA GLU A 583 -5.19 15.45 30.45
C GLU A 583 -4.37 14.79 31.58
N PHE A 584 -3.04 14.67 31.44
CA PHE A 584 -2.17 14.11 32.49
C PHE A 584 -2.07 15.00 33.75
N ARG A 585 -2.33 16.32 33.62
CA ARG A 585 -2.44 17.23 34.76
C ARG A 585 -3.75 17.05 35.53
N ARG A 586 -4.82 16.57 34.88
CA ARG A 586 -6.12 16.30 35.53
C ARG A 586 -6.11 14.97 36.31
N GLY A 587 -5.38 13.96 35.85
CA GLY A 587 -5.26 12.65 36.53
C GLY A 587 -4.16 12.52 37.60
N LYS A 588 -3.30 13.54 37.75
CA LYS A 588 -2.14 13.50 38.68
C LYS A 588 -2.50 13.30 40.16
N PRO A 589 -3.63 13.83 40.70
CA PRO A 589 -4.01 13.58 42.09
C PRO A 589 -4.39 12.11 42.34
N ALA A 590 -5.06 11.46 41.38
CA ALA A 590 -5.50 10.06 41.49
C ALA A 590 -4.33 9.07 41.43
N PHE A 591 -3.29 9.38 40.64
CA PHE A 591 -2.09 8.55 40.53
C PHE A 591 -1.22 8.57 41.80
N ASN A 592 -1.15 9.72 42.49
CA ASN A 592 -0.39 9.85 43.75
C ASN A 592 -1.13 9.22 44.96
N ALA A 593 -2.46 9.17 44.95
CA ALA A 593 -3.25 8.49 45.97
C ALA A 593 -3.07 6.96 45.92
N LEU A 594 -2.95 6.38 44.71
CA LEU A 594 -2.74 4.94 44.51
C LEU A 594 -1.35 4.44 44.93
N GLN A 595 -0.32 5.30 44.95
CA GLN A 595 1.04 4.92 45.37
C GLN A 595 1.30 5.08 46.88
N SER A 596 0.47 5.83 47.60
CA SER A 596 0.72 6.19 49.02
C SER A 596 -0.04 5.33 50.03
N GLY A 597 -0.87 4.39 49.61
CA GLY A 597 -1.52 3.40 50.48
C GLY A 597 -2.43 3.99 51.58
N THR A 598 -2.83 5.26 51.46
CA THR A 598 -3.75 5.92 52.39
C THR A 598 -5.14 5.97 51.77
N ALA A 599 -6.13 5.56 52.56
CA ALA A 599 -7.47 5.22 52.12
C ALA A 599 -8.39 6.42 51.82
N GLU A 600 -9.51 6.08 51.18
CA GLU A 600 -10.75 6.82 50.87
C GLU A 600 -10.78 7.65 49.57
N ALA A 601 -11.39 7.04 48.54
CA ALA A 601 -11.73 7.67 47.27
C ALA A 601 -13.03 8.49 47.41
N PRO A 602 -13.10 9.72 46.88
CA PRO A 602 -14.39 10.38 46.68
C PRO A 602 -15.13 9.71 45.53
N ALA A 603 -16.43 9.48 45.70
CA ALA A 603 -17.32 8.98 44.66
C ALA A 603 -17.47 10.02 43.53
N ALA A 604 -16.64 9.91 42.50
CA ALA A 604 -16.85 10.59 41.22
C ALA A 604 -16.28 9.74 40.07
N ALA A 605 -17.16 9.44 39.11
CA ALA A 605 -16.90 9.02 37.74
C ALA A 605 -16.34 7.60 37.50
N GLU A 606 -17.26 6.65 37.32
CA GLU A 606 -17.07 5.28 36.80
C GLU A 606 -16.46 5.24 35.36
N THR A 607 -16.33 6.39 34.70
CA THR A 607 -15.69 6.57 33.38
C THR A 607 -14.16 6.52 33.42
N ASP A 608 -13.50 6.84 34.54
CA ASP A 608 -12.02 6.92 34.61
C ASP A 608 -11.33 5.57 34.83
N LYS A 609 -12.01 4.59 35.43
CA LYS A 609 -11.47 3.22 35.56
C LYS A 609 -11.37 2.48 34.23
N ARG A 610 -12.25 2.78 33.26
CA ARG A 610 -12.20 2.18 31.91
C ARG A 610 -11.07 2.76 31.05
N PHE A 611 -10.68 4.03 31.28
CA PHE A 611 -9.57 4.65 30.58
C PHE A 611 -8.20 4.16 31.09
N ALA A 612 -8.06 3.97 32.41
CA ALA A 612 -6.85 3.39 33.01
C ALA A 612 -6.60 1.94 32.55
N LEU A 613 -7.66 1.14 32.33
CA LEU A 613 -7.57 -0.21 31.77
C LEU A 613 -7.24 -0.23 30.27
N ALA A 614 -7.66 0.78 29.49
CA ALA A 614 -7.31 0.91 28.08
C ALA A 614 -5.83 1.33 27.88
N VAL A 615 -5.30 2.19 28.74
CA VAL A 615 -3.88 2.59 28.72
C VAL A 615 -2.96 1.43 29.12
N PHE A 616 -3.38 0.56 30.05
CA PHE A 616 -2.62 -0.64 30.42
C PHE A 616 -2.56 -1.73 29.33
N HIS A 617 -3.42 -1.66 28.30
CA HIS A 617 -3.38 -2.58 27.15
C HIS A 617 -2.62 -2.04 25.94
N LEU A 618 -2.29 -0.75 25.91
CA LEU A 618 -1.51 -0.13 24.82
C LEU A 618 0.02 -0.17 25.05
N GLU A 619 0.46 -0.54 26.25
CA GLU A 619 1.89 -0.64 26.59
C GLU A 619 2.49 -2.06 26.47
N LYS A 620 1.71 -3.09 26.15
CA LYS A 620 2.30 -4.40 25.91
C LYS A 620 2.90 -4.46 24.51
N ARG A 621 4.23 -4.39 24.48
CA ARG A 621 5.05 -4.97 23.40
C ARG A 621 4.53 -6.37 23.09
N ASP A 622 4.55 -6.74 21.82
CA ASP A 622 4.37 -8.13 21.40
C ASP A 622 5.29 -9.02 22.28
N PRO A 623 4.74 -10.02 23.02
CA PRO A 623 5.51 -10.84 23.95
C PRO A 623 6.64 -11.64 23.30
N VAL A 624 6.59 -11.81 21.97
CA VAL A 624 7.56 -12.56 21.16
C VAL A 624 8.59 -11.62 20.55
N THR A 625 8.20 -10.41 20.13
CA THR A 625 9.10 -9.53 19.34
C THR A 625 9.58 -8.25 20.04
N GLY A 626 8.97 -7.84 21.15
CA GLY A 626 9.46 -6.72 21.95
C GLY A 626 9.36 -5.32 21.31
N ARG A 627 8.67 -5.15 20.17
CA ARG A 627 8.56 -3.88 19.43
C ARG A 627 7.18 -3.20 19.61
N HIS A 628 7.13 -1.89 19.38
CA HIS A 628 5.89 -1.12 19.21
C HIS A 628 5.32 -1.33 17.80
N PRO A 629 4.00 -1.19 17.58
CA PRO A 629 3.41 -1.30 16.25
C PRO A 629 3.96 -0.19 15.33
N VAL A 630 4.77 -0.59 14.35
CA VAL A 630 5.18 0.26 13.23
C VAL A 630 4.03 0.28 12.23
N TRP A 631 3.59 1.47 11.86
CA TRP A 631 2.60 1.67 10.80
C TRP A 631 3.24 1.31 9.45
N ILE A 632 2.87 0.15 8.91
CA ILE A 632 3.24 -0.26 7.55
C ILE A 632 2.04 0.05 6.66
N MET A 633 2.15 1.11 5.85
CA MET A 633 1.13 1.45 4.85
C MET A 633 1.73 1.37 3.45
N GLY A 634 1.28 0.33 2.74
CA GLY A 634 1.39 0.02 1.31
C GLY A 634 2.30 0.89 0.44
N GLY A 635 3.43 0.29 0.08
CA GLY A 635 4.31 0.66 -1.03
C GLY A 635 5.43 -0.37 -1.02
N ASP A 636 5.36 -1.35 -1.92
CA ASP A 636 6.31 -2.46 -2.09
C ASP A 636 6.69 -3.25 -0.82
N ILE A 637 5.95 -4.34 -0.55
CA ILE A 637 6.56 -5.49 0.13
C ILE A 637 7.17 -6.36 -0.96
N CYS A 638 8.48 -6.21 -1.13
CA CYS A 638 9.39 -7.31 -1.47
C CYS A 638 10.32 -7.50 -0.28
#